data_AF-A0A8T5TV83-F1
#
_entry.id   AF-A0A8T5TV83-F1
#
_cell.length_a   1.000
_cell.length_b   1.000
_cell.length_c   1.000
_cell.angle_alpha   90.00
_cell.angle_beta   90.00
_cell.angle_gamma   90.00
#
_symmetry.space_group_name_H-M   'P 1'
#
loop_
_entity.id
_entity.type
_entity.pdbx_description
1 polymer ?
#
loop_
_entity_poly.entity_id
_entity_poly.type
_entity_poly.pdbx_seq_one_letter_code
_entity_poly.pdbx_strand_id
1 'polypeptide(L)'
;MTKKLLSEIIIERYGKELYKKSVEFPKNKINIISLEEDPIKVSAVILDNEREYHLIINKNKNEIFHDCPTFLIHSEIDDKICIHLIKLLTMIKPSISLELVEKISKMQLTSEDFGSKKKSANYLKLANTCINSNNCVEGLSYLNKAIINQQECEPIIERYLKTAIENNLFIEFFEFLQSAYSNELSTYILKYNHYIEKGIRLFLKSTSKYSFFEILRIIDYTDKLLDFYEFQSESFIESLITELLKMANSKVFNERYFSMYFIKRKYNALVSLNPLFKEFITSTSFVSFKNELIIYFKNEIENFSVIDKLKLMKKQFEVFEIPKTSYFDEYKSYKTEIKELEKKVYLKKFAFLRLLKEKHNIKQSKIDFRKKRNTYIVNHNKENIENPAYHYIINHIGFYGINDSTIKSSEIGVNYLIIKELFLDDLQNFPDIFYYKKQFWGEDNDYEISYVDVFSLISKPIEYNYDIDQVYSSINDLMIVEWDLANKPRQGSLVNAYGAQIVIPDQNNSLYHDLKPFDLCYCQKTPVKIEGNIIKIINVITKCSFKDAISSIEKGMAIIEGYYPLGLIRSVLSKNVSPFEAYEIALDNPNKQFVPNYGKFLKAFRKFLFNFINKEKEYIYEILKTNPEKNTNQFKILLNLSTELAGLELPYTEIINELLYEASSLDEFRIKLMSRVHLTIKKLLKEREVGSTIVFDIKKMLHTPFVKYSNEILKIRKEEFEQSQVYRFTELDTGTYKMLELVKTYYGSQFFKILNLDPDKYISQDLFNKISNYSDRLNLKINVFEEKI
;
A
#
# COMPACT_ATOMS: atom_id res chain seq x y z
N MET A 1 -28.78 15.87 -19.56
CA MET A 1 -28.67 14.91 -18.45
C MET A 1 -27.25 15.00 -17.90
N THR A 2 -27.08 15.51 -16.68
CA THR A 2 -25.81 15.50 -15.96
C THR A 2 -25.41 14.04 -15.70
N LYS A 3 -24.21 13.63 -16.12
CA LYS A 3 -23.66 12.31 -15.77
C LYS A 3 -23.55 12.26 -14.24
N LYS A 4 -24.39 11.46 -13.57
CA LYS A 4 -24.26 11.19 -12.14
C LYS A 4 -22.88 10.61 -11.85
N LEU A 5 -22.26 11.02 -10.74
CA LEU A 5 -20.98 10.46 -10.31
C LEU A 5 -21.17 9.00 -9.88
N LEU A 6 -20.19 8.13 -10.15
CA LEU A 6 -20.24 6.70 -9.81
C LEU A 6 -20.59 6.46 -8.33
N SER A 7 -20.04 7.28 -7.43
CA SER A 7 -20.31 7.25 -6.00
C SER A 7 -21.77 7.51 -5.67
N GLU A 8 -22.42 8.48 -6.33
CA GLU A 8 -23.82 8.81 -6.13
C GLU A 8 -24.71 7.63 -6.54
N ILE A 9 -24.42 6.99 -7.68
CA ILE A 9 -25.18 5.84 -8.18
C ILE A 9 -25.06 4.65 -7.22
N ILE A 10 -23.85 4.37 -6.71
CA ILE A 10 -23.62 3.28 -5.76
C ILE A 10 -24.35 3.56 -4.44
N ILE A 11 -24.29 4.78 -3.93
CA ILE A 11 -24.97 5.17 -2.67
C ILE A 11 -26.50 5.08 -2.83
N GLU A 12 -27.03 5.54 -3.96
CA GLU A 12 -28.47 5.50 -4.27
C GLU A 12 -29.00 4.07 -4.36
N ARG A 13 -28.23 3.14 -4.94
CA ARG A 13 -28.67 1.74 -5.13
C ARG A 13 -28.40 0.84 -3.93
N TYR A 14 -27.21 0.93 -3.34
CA TYR A 14 -26.75 -0.05 -2.35
C TYR A 14 -26.52 0.55 -0.95
N GLY A 15 -26.78 1.84 -0.79
CA GLY A 15 -26.71 2.54 0.49
C GLY A 15 -25.33 3.09 0.85
N LYS A 16 -25.34 4.12 1.71
CA LYS A 16 -24.15 4.86 2.14
C LYS A 16 -23.17 4.01 2.96
N GLU A 17 -23.66 3.11 3.80
CA GLU A 17 -22.83 2.30 4.69
C GLU A 17 -21.96 1.28 3.91
N LEU A 18 -22.54 0.60 2.92
CA LEU A 18 -21.79 -0.35 2.09
C LEU A 18 -20.72 0.37 1.26
N TYR A 19 -21.05 1.53 0.69
CA TYR A 19 -20.09 2.37 -0.01
C TYR A 19 -18.91 2.77 0.90
N LYS A 20 -19.17 3.28 2.11
CA LYS A 20 -18.10 3.63 3.06
C LYS A 20 -17.18 2.45 3.36
N LYS A 21 -17.74 1.28 3.71
CA LYS A 21 -16.96 0.06 3.98
C LYS A 21 -16.11 -0.36 2.77
N SER A 22 -16.60 -0.20 1.55
CA SER A 22 -15.82 -0.48 0.33
C SER A 22 -14.67 0.50 0.11
N VAL A 23 -14.88 1.79 0.41
CA VAL A 23 -13.84 2.82 0.32
C VAL A 23 -12.74 2.57 1.35
N GLU A 24 -13.10 2.12 2.56
CA GLU A 24 -12.18 1.73 3.62
C GLU A 24 -11.41 0.44 3.32
N PHE A 25 -11.96 -0.47 2.51
CA PHE A 25 -11.28 -1.71 2.16
C PHE A 25 -9.93 -1.42 1.45
N PRO A 26 -8.79 -1.96 1.91
CA PRO A 26 -7.48 -1.61 1.35
C PRO A 26 -7.34 -1.96 -0.14
N LYS A 27 -6.83 -1.02 -0.96
CA LYS A 27 -6.62 -1.23 -2.40
C LYS A 27 -5.57 -2.31 -2.70
N ASN A 28 -4.50 -2.36 -1.90
CA ASN A 28 -3.40 -3.34 -2.01
C ASN A 28 -3.85 -4.80 -1.83
N LYS A 29 -5.02 -5.03 -1.21
CA LYS A 29 -5.64 -6.35 -1.06
C LYS A 29 -6.38 -6.83 -2.32
N ILE A 30 -6.54 -5.99 -3.35
CA ILE A 30 -7.15 -6.38 -4.64
C ILE A 30 -6.09 -6.34 -5.73
N ASN A 31 -5.79 -7.51 -6.30
CA ASN A 31 -4.90 -7.66 -7.45
C ASN A 31 -5.72 -7.88 -8.73
N ILE A 32 -5.70 -6.91 -9.65
CA ILE A 32 -6.35 -7.03 -10.95
C ILE A 32 -5.42 -7.81 -11.89
N ILE A 33 -5.83 -9.03 -12.25
CA ILE A 33 -5.08 -9.95 -13.12
C ILE A 33 -5.18 -9.50 -14.58
N SER A 34 -6.39 -9.13 -15.03
CA SER A 34 -6.62 -8.66 -16.39
C SER A 34 -7.83 -7.73 -16.46
N LEU A 35 -7.73 -6.71 -17.31
CA LEU A 35 -8.79 -5.78 -17.66
C LEU A 35 -8.84 -5.69 -19.20
N GLU A 36 -9.85 -6.31 -19.80
CA GLU A 36 -10.16 -6.22 -21.24
C GLU A 36 -11.38 -5.29 -21.39
N GLU A 37 -11.36 -4.33 -22.32
CA GLU A 37 -12.40 -3.29 -22.43
C GLU A 37 -13.50 -3.62 -23.45
N ASP A 38 -13.18 -4.38 -24.50
CA ASP A 38 -14.14 -4.75 -25.54
C ASP A 38 -13.96 -6.22 -25.96
N PRO A 39 -14.84 -7.13 -25.51
CA PRO A 39 -15.87 -6.92 -24.50
C PRO A 39 -15.29 -6.72 -23.09
N ILE A 40 -16.02 -6.03 -22.21
CA ILE A 40 -15.56 -5.82 -20.83
C ILE A 40 -15.38 -7.17 -20.12
N LYS A 41 -14.14 -7.46 -19.73
CA LYS A 41 -13.79 -8.59 -18.88
C LYS A 41 -12.77 -8.18 -17.82
N VAL A 42 -13.18 -8.26 -16.56
CA VAL A 42 -12.32 -7.95 -15.41
C VAL A 42 -12.07 -9.23 -14.64
N SER A 43 -10.83 -9.48 -14.25
CA SER A 43 -10.48 -10.62 -13.40
C SER A 43 -9.55 -10.15 -12.30
N ALA A 44 -9.92 -10.43 -11.05
CA ALA A 44 -9.18 -10.00 -9.88
C ALA A 44 -9.11 -11.11 -8.81
N VAL A 45 -8.09 -11.03 -7.98
CA VAL A 45 -7.91 -11.81 -6.76
C VAL A 45 -7.89 -10.85 -5.57
N ILE A 46 -8.62 -11.20 -4.52
CA ILE A 46 -8.82 -10.38 -3.33
C ILE A 46 -8.33 -11.16 -2.10
N LEU A 47 -7.45 -10.58 -1.30
CA LEU A 47 -7.06 -11.14 -0.01
C LEU A 47 -7.86 -10.48 1.11
N ASP A 48 -8.80 -11.21 1.71
CA ASP A 48 -9.56 -10.74 2.87
C ASP A 48 -9.62 -11.80 3.97
N ASN A 49 -9.41 -11.39 5.22
CA ASN A 49 -9.40 -12.27 6.40
C ASN A 49 -8.49 -13.52 6.26
N GLU A 50 -7.29 -13.33 5.70
CA GLU A 50 -6.32 -14.41 5.40
C GLU A 50 -6.86 -15.48 4.45
N ARG A 51 -7.90 -15.14 3.66
CA ARG A 51 -8.46 -15.97 2.60
C ARG A 51 -8.38 -15.24 1.26
N GLU A 52 -8.14 -16.02 0.22
CA GLU A 52 -8.09 -15.55 -1.15
C GLU A 52 -9.46 -15.76 -1.81
N TYR A 53 -10.01 -14.71 -2.42
CA TYR A 53 -11.26 -14.72 -3.17
C TYR A 53 -11.01 -14.31 -4.62
N HIS A 54 -11.77 -14.87 -5.55
CA HIS A 54 -11.74 -14.53 -6.97
C HIS A 54 -12.95 -13.68 -7.31
N LEU A 55 -12.75 -12.62 -8.09
CA LEU A 55 -13.83 -11.82 -8.65
C LEU A 55 -13.63 -11.67 -10.16
N ILE A 56 -14.60 -12.13 -10.94
CA ILE A 56 -14.54 -12.13 -12.40
C ILE A 56 -15.83 -11.51 -12.92
N ILE A 57 -15.68 -10.43 -13.70
CA ILE A 57 -16.77 -9.78 -14.41
C ILE A 57 -16.60 -10.13 -15.88
N ASN A 58 -17.61 -10.74 -16.51
CA ASN A 58 -17.59 -11.11 -17.91
C ASN A 58 -18.87 -10.66 -18.60
N LYS A 59 -18.78 -9.53 -19.31
CA LYS A 59 -19.93 -8.95 -20.01
C LYS A 59 -20.45 -9.82 -21.15
N ASN A 60 -19.56 -10.52 -21.87
CA ASN A 60 -19.97 -11.43 -22.96
C ASN A 60 -20.82 -12.60 -22.47
N LYS A 61 -20.51 -13.14 -21.29
CA LYS A 61 -21.31 -14.18 -20.64
C LYS A 61 -22.45 -13.62 -19.79
N ASN A 62 -22.58 -12.30 -19.71
CA ASN A 62 -23.50 -11.60 -18.83
C ASN A 62 -23.41 -12.09 -17.37
N GLU A 63 -22.19 -12.29 -16.87
CA GLU A 63 -21.93 -12.98 -15.59
C GLU A 63 -20.96 -12.18 -14.69
N ILE A 64 -21.25 -12.16 -13.39
CA ILE A 64 -20.30 -11.77 -12.32
C ILE A 64 -20.11 -12.97 -11.41
N PHE A 65 -18.91 -13.52 -11.42
CA PHE A 65 -18.51 -14.58 -10.51
C PHE A 65 -17.74 -13.99 -9.33
N HIS A 66 -18.15 -14.32 -8.11
CA HIS A 66 -17.37 -14.03 -6.91
C HIS A 66 -17.61 -15.08 -5.82
N ASP A 67 -16.55 -15.62 -5.26
CA ASP A 67 -16.58 -16.70 -4.26
C ASP A 67 -16.52 -16.21 -2.81
N CYS A 68 -16.84 -14.93 -2.55
CA CYS A 68 -16.97 -14.45 -1.18
C CYS A 68 -18.26 -14.97 -0.52
N PRO A 69 -18.31 -15.05 0.82
CA PRO A 69 -19.49 -15.54 1.53
C PRO A 69 -20.78 -14.77 1.20
N THR A 70 -20.71 -13.47 0.91
CA THR A 70 -21.87 -12.65 0.55
C THR A 70 -22.59 -13.17 -0.71
N PHE A 71 -21.83 -13.57 -1.74
CA PHE A 71 -22.39 -14.12 -2.98
C PHE A 71 -22.97 -15.53 -2.81
N LEU A 72 -22.54 -16.25 -1.77
CA LEU A 72 -23.00 -17.60 -1.46
C LEU A 72 -24.28 -17.61 -0.62
N ILE A 73 -24.41 -16.69 0.34
CA ILE A 73 -25.44 -16.74 1.38
C ILE A 73 -26.76 -16.08 0.93
N HIS A 74 -26.69 -15.02 0.13
CA HIS A 74 -27.86 -14.24 -0.26
C HIS A 74 -28.45 -14.73 -1.59
N SER A 75 -29.79 -14.71 -1.71
CA SER A 75 -30.50 -15.07 -2.95
C SER A 75 -30.72 -13.86 -3.86
N GLU A 76 -31.08 -12.71 -3.29
CA GLU A 76 -31.37 -11.48 -4.00
C GLU A 76 -30.12 -10.81 -4.57
N ILE A 77 -30.23 -10.19 -5.74
CA ILE A 77 -29.11 -9.56 -6.45
C ILE A 77 -28.50 -8.42 -5.62
N ASP A 78 -29.36 -7.56 -5.04
CA ASP A 78 -28.90 -6.39 -4.29
C ASP A 78 -28.16 -6.78 -3.00
N ASP A 79 -28.58 -7.88 -2.35
CA ASP A 79 -27.94 -8.41 -1.14
C ASP A 79 -26.63 -9.17 -1.44
N LYS A 80 -26.41 -9.61 -2.68
CA LYS A 80 -25.15 -10.24 -3.11
C LYS A 80 -24.04 -9.23 -3.31
N ILE A 81 -24.35 -7.94 -3.50
CA ILE A 81 -23.33 -6.91 -3.74
C ILE A 81 -22.46 -6.72 -2.50
N CYS A 82 -21.22 -7.17 -2.59
CA CYS A 82 -20.27 -7.12 -1.48
C CYS A 82 -19.35 -5.90 -1.57
N ILE A 83 -18.66 -5.62 -0.46
CA ILE A 83 -17.65 -4.54 -0.38
C ILE A 83 -16.54 -4.70 -1.43
N HIS A 84 -16.18 -5.94 -1.79
CA HIS A 84 -15.09 -6.20 -2.73
C HIS A 84 -15.46 -5.83 -4.17
N LEU A 85 -16.70 -6.12 -4.59
CA LEU A 85 -17.19 -5.77 -5.93
C LEU A 85 -17.23 -4.25 -6.09
N ILE A 86 -17.81 -3.54 -5.11
CA ILE A 86 -17.84 -2.08 -5.14
C ILE A 86 -16.42 -1.52 -5.14
N LYS A 87 -15.53 -2.05 -4.30
CA LYS A 87 -14.14 -1.60 -4.27
C LYS A 87 -13.44 -1.82 -5.61
N LEU A 88 -13.61 -2.97 -6.26
CA LEU A 88 -13.07 -3.20 -7.60
C LEU A 88 -13.61 -2.18 -8.62
N LEU A 89 -14.90 -1.87 -8.59
CA LEU A 89 -15.50 -0.86 -9.47
C LEU A 89 -14.92 0.54 -9.24
N THR A 90 -14.53 0.88 -8.01
CA THR A 90 -13.81 2.14 -7.73
C THR A 90 -12.34 2.13 -8.14
N MET A 91 -11.77 0.96 -8.49
CA MET A 91 -10.37 0.81 -8.91
C MET A 91 -10.19 0.78 -10.43
N ILE A 92 -11.22 0.45 -11.21
CA ILE A 92 -11.17 0.43 -12.68
C ILE A 92 -11.61 1.78 -13.27
N LYS A 93 -11.42 1.96 -14.59
CA LYS A 93 -11.76 3.22 -15.28
C LYS A 93 -13.23 3.60 -15.07
N PRO A 94 -13.55 4.88 -14.76
CA PRO A 94 -14.93 5.31 -14.50
C PRO A 94 -15.92 4.98 -15.61
N SER A 95 -15.50 5.04 -16.88
CA SER A 95 -16.34 4.67 -18.02
C SER A 95 -16.80 3.21 -17.97
N ILE A 96 -15.89 2.29 -17.66
CA ILE A 96 -16.15 0.86 -17.51
C ILE A 96 -17.03 0.62 -16.29
N SER A 97 -16.70 1.25 -15.16
CA SER A 97 -17.45 1.11 -13.90
C SER A 97 -18.90 1.56 -14.04
N LEU A 98 -19.15 2.71 -14.68
CA LEU A 98 -20.50 3.22 -14.90
C LEU A 98 -21.32 2.27 -15.76
N GLU A 99 -20.76 1.77 -16.87
CA GLU A 99 -21.45 0.79 -17.70
C GLU A 99 -21.78 -0.49 -16.93
N LEU A 100 -20.83 -1.00 -16.13
CA LEU A 100 -21.05 -2.20 -15.33
C LEU A 100 -22.15 -1.97 -14.29
N VAL A 101 -22.06 -0.89 -13.50
CA VAL A 101 -23.06 -0.59 -12.46
C VAL A 101 -24.47 -0.48 -13.04
N GLU A 102 -24.64 0.17 -14.19
CA GLU A 102 -25.93 0.27 -14.85
C GLU A 102 -26.52 -1.09 -15.26
N LYS A 103 -25.66 -2.07 -15.57
CA LYS A 103 -26.05 -3.40 -16.06
C LYS A 103 -26.01 -4.52 -15.02
N ILE A 104 -25.43 -4.30 -13.83
CA ILE A 104 -25.29 -5.34 -12.78
C ILE A 104 -26.61 -6.07 -12.49
N SER A 105 -27.74 -5.34 -12.41
CA SER A 105 -29.06 -5.94 -12.15
C SER A 105 -29.54 -6.90 -13.23
N LYS A 106 -28.94 -6.85 -14.43
CA LYS A 106 -29.22 -7.74 -15.56
C LYS A 106 -28.21 -8.88 -15.70
N MET A 107 -27.12 -8.86 -14.93
CA MET A 107 -26.08 -9.88 -14.97
C MET A 107 -26.40 -11.04 -14.01
N GLN A 108 -25.95 -12.24 -14.34
CA GLN A 108 -26.03 -13.39 -13.46
C GLN A 108 -24.91 -13.34 -12.42
N LEU A 109 -25.27 -13.24 -11.13
CA LEU A 109 -24.30 -13.28 -10.03
C LEU A 109 -24.13 -14.71 -9.51
N THR A 110 -22.96 -15.29 -9.76
CA THR A 110 -22.60 -16.68 -9.40
C THR A 110 -21.50 -16.72 -8.34
N SER A 111 -21.58 -17.70 -7.43
CA SER A 111 -20.53 -18.01 -6.44
C SER A 111 -19.94 -19.40 -6.63
N GLU A 112 -20.67 -20.29 -7.32
CA GLU A 112 -20.26 -21.65 -7.61
C GLU A 112 -19.43 -21.71 -8.90
N ASP A 113 -18.28 -22.38 -8.82
CA ASP A 113 -17.40 -22.68 -9.94
C ASP A 113 -17.28 -24.20 -10.05
N PHE A 114 -18.27 -24.86 -10.67
CA PHE A 114 -18.29 -26.32 -10.80
C PHE A 114 -17.03 -26.80 -11.53
N GLY A 115 -16.20 -27.58 -10.83
CA GLY A 115 -14.88 -28.01 -11.31
C GLY A 115 -13.83 -26.90 -11.39
N SER A 116 -14.00 -25.81 -10.63
CA SER A 116 -13.08 -24.68 -10.39
C SER A 116 -12.39 -24.11 -11.65
N LYS A 117 -13.07 -24.14 -12.80
CA LYS A 117 -12.52 -23.75 -14.10
C LYS A 117 -12.17 -22.26 -14.16
N LYS A 118 -13.03 -21.39 -13.63
CA LYS A 118 -12.81 -19.93 -13.65
C LYS A 118 -11.64 -19.54 -12.77
N LYS A 119 -11.55 -20.13 -11.56
CA LYS A 119 -10.40 -19.89 -10.66
C LYS A 119 -9.10 -20.38 -11.26
N SER A 120 -9.09 -21.60 -11.82
CA SER A 120 -7.92 -22.17 -12.49
C SER A 120 -7.42 -21.29 -13.65
N ALA A 121 -8.32 -20.76 -14.49
CA ALA A 121 -7.95 -19.84 -15.56
C ALA A 121 -7.25 -18.56 -15.05
N ASN A 122 -7.70 -17.99 -13.93
CA ASN A 122 -7.04 -16.84 -13.30
C ASN A 122 -5.64 -17.22 -12.79
N TYR A 123 -5.50 -18.37 -12.14
CA TYR A 123 -4.20 -18.84 -11.66
C TYR A 123 -3.23 -19.14 -12.80
N LEU A 124 -3.69 -19.70 -13.92
CA LEU A 124 -2.85 -19.91 -15.10
C LEU A 124 -2.34 -18.59 -15.70
N LYS A 125 -3.18 -17.55 -15.76
CA LYS A 125 -2.77 -16.21 -16.19
C LYS A 125 -1.68 -15.66 -15.25
N LEU A 126 -1.90 -15.73 -13.94
CA LEU A 126 -0.92 -15.29 -12.94
C LEU A 126 0.41 -16.06 -13.05
N ALA A 127 0.34 -17.39 -13.18
CA ALA A 127 1.51 -18.24 -13.36
C ALA A 127 2.33 -17.84 -14.60
N ASN A 128 1.67 -17.59 -15.73
CA ASN A 128 2.32 -17.12 -16.96
C ASN A 128 3.06 -15.81 -16.74
N THR A 129 2.41 -14.83 -16.12
CA THR A 129 3.02 -13.53 -15.85
C THR A 129 4.24 -13.68 -14.94
N CYS A 130 4.16 -14.50 -13.88
CA CYS A 130 5.28 -14.74 -12.97
C CYS A 130 6.46 -15.42 -13.66
N ILE A 131 6.22 -16.52 -14.38
CA ILE A 131 7.27 -17.29 -15.07
C ILE A 131 7.95 -16.44 -16.14
N ASN A 132 7.19 -15.68 -16.94
CA ASN A 132 7.74 -14.79 -17.96
C ASN A 132 8.58 -13.64 -17.38
N SER A 133 8.44 -13.36 -16.09
CA SER A 133 9.22 -12.36 -15.35
C SER A 133 10.34 -12.97 -14.48
N ASN A 134 10.74 -14.22 -14.75
CA ASN A 134 11.74 -14.99 -13.98
C ASN A 134 11.38 -15.20 -12.49
N ASN A 135 10.12 -15.01 -12.09
CA ASN A 135 9.63 -15.30 -10.74
C ASN A 135 9.00 -16.70 -10.69
N CYS A 136 9.85 -17.72 -10.89
CA CYS A 136 9.41 -19.09 -11.09
C CYS A 136 8.79 -19.73 -9.84
N VAL A 137 9.25 -19.39 -8.63
CA VAL A 137 8.67 -19.90 -7.37
C VAL A 137 7.21 -19.50 -7.23
N GLU A 138 6.90 -18.22 -7.45
CA GLU A 138 5.52 -17.72 -7.41
C GLU A 138 4.69 -18.29 -8.57
N GLY A 139 5.29 -18.42 -9.75
CA GLY A 139 4.67 -19.07 -10.90
C GLY A 139 4.25 -20.51 -10.62
N LEU A 140 5.13 -21.32 -10.02
CA LEU A 140 4.83 -22.69 -9.59
C LEU A 140 3.72 -22.71 -8.54
N SER A 141 3.73 -21.82 -7.55
CA SER A 141 2.64 -21.74 -6.56
C SER A 141 1.27 -21.55 -7.23
N TYR A 142 1.17 -20.65 -8.22
CA TYR A 142 -0.06 -20.49 -8.99
C TYR A 142 -0.41 -21.68 -9.88
N LEU A 143 0.58 -22.35 -10.51
CA LEU A 143 0.30 -23.59 -11.24
C LEU A 143 -0.26 -24.68 -10.31
N ASN A 144 0.28 -24.82 -9.10
CA ASN A 144 -0.25 -25.78 -8.11
C ASN A 144 -1.71 -25.47 -7.75
N LYS A 145 -2.03 -24.19 -7.51
CA LYS A 145 -3.42 -23.74 -7.27
C LYS A 145 -4.34 -24.01 -8.48
N ALA A 146 -3.82 -23.91 -9.71
CA ALA A 146 -4.59 -24.21 -10.91
C ALA A 146 -4.92 -25.70 -11.06
N ILE A 147 -3.99 -26.58 -10.67
CA ILE A 147 -4.10 -28.05 -10.73
C ILE A 147 -5.15 -28.58 -9.75
N ILE A 148 -5.08 -28.17 -8.49
CA ILE A 148 -6.00 -28.64 -7.41
C ILE A 148 -7.47 -28.31 -7.75
N ASN A 149 -7.68 -27.38 -8.67
CA ASN A 149 -8.97 -26.84 -9.07
C ASN A 149 -9.49 -27.40 -10.41
N GLN A 150 -8.98 -28.50 -10.97
CA GLN A 150 -9.47 -29.04 -12.24
C GLN A 150 -9.40 -30.58 -12.39
N GLN A 151 -10.30 -31.14 -13.21
CA GLN A 151 -10.29 -32.54 -13.66
C GLN A 151 -9.35 -32.78 -14.86
N GLU A 152 -8.99 -31.75 -15.63
CA GLU A 152 -8.11 -31.82 -16.81
C GLU A 152 -6.76 -31.14 -16.54
N CYS A 153 -6.00 -31.67 -15.57
CA CYS A 153 -4.78 -31.02 -15.09
C CYS A 153 -3.48 -31.50 -15.76
N GLU A 154 -3.51 -32.53 -16.62
CA GLU A 154 -2.32 -33.16 -17.21
C GLU A 154 -1.31 -32.17 -17.83
N PRO A 155 -1.72 -31.25 -18.73
CA PRO A 155 -0.78 -30.31 -19.33
C PRO A 155 -0.19 -29.32 -18.31
N ILE A 156 -0.93 -29.04 -17.24
CA ILE A 156 -0.51 -28.14 -16.17
C ILE A 156 0.53 -28.86 -15.28
N ILE A 157 0.33 -30.15 -15.00
CA ILE A 157 1.28 -31.01 -14.28
C ILE A 157 2.60 -31.10 -15.04
N GLU A 158 2.55 -31.42 -16.35
CA GLU A 158 3.74 -31.49 -17.20
C GLU A 158 4.55 -30.20 -17.12
N ARG A 159 3.85 -29.08 -17.31
CA ARG A 159 4.45 -27.76 -17.25
C ARG A 159 5.06 -27.46 -15.88
N TYR A 160 4.37 -27.79 -14.79
CA TYR A 160 4.89 -27.62 -13.43
C TYR A 160 6.22 -28.35 -13.27
N LEU A 161 6.24 -29.65 -13.57
CA LEU A 161 7.42 -30.49 -13.41
C LEU A 161 8.58 -29.99 -14.27
N LYS A 162 8.31 -29.64 -15.53
CA LYS A 162 9.31 -29.08 -16.44
C LYS A 162 9.89 -27.77 -15.93
N THR A 163 9.04 -26.81 -15.56
CA THR A 163 9.47 -25.51 -15.04
C THR A 163 10.28 -25.65 -13.74
N ALA A 164 9.87 -26.53 -12.82
CA ALA A 164 10.61 -26.77 -11.59
C ALA A 164 12.02 -27.32 -11.87
N ILE A 165 12.13 -28.31 -12.76
CA ILE A 165 13.41 -28.93 -13.13
C ILE A 165 14.34 -27.94 -13.84
N GLU A 166 13.84 -27.21 -14.85
CA GLU A 166 14.64 -26.26 -15.64
C GLU A 166 15.21 -25.12 -14.80
N ASN A 167 14.55 -24.79 -13.68
CA ASN A 167 14.96 -23.73 -12.76
C ASN A 167 15.64 -24.26 -11.47
N ASN A 168 15.93 -25.56 -11.38
CA ASN A 168 16.51 -26.21 -10.19
C ASN A 168 15.69 -26.02 -8.88
N LEU A 169 14.36 -25.91 -8.97
CA LEU A 169 13.45 -25.70 -7.85
C LEU A 169 13.00 -27.05 -7.24
N PHE A 170 13.94 -27.78 -6.63
CA PHE A 170 13.66 -29.16 -6.18
C PHE A 170 12.79 -29.24 -4.92
N ILE A 171 12.79 -28.21 -4.06
CA ILE A 171 11.89 -28.16 -2.90
C ILE A 171 10.44 -28.14 -3.38
N GLU A 172 10.11 -27.21 -4.28
CA GLU A 172 8.79 -27.06 -4.89
C GLU A 172 8.41 -28.32 -5.68
N PHE A 173 9.36 -28.90 -6.41
CA PHE A 173 9.17 -30.16 -7.13
C PHE A 173 8.71 -31.31 -6.22
N PHE A 174 9.42 -31.58 -5.11
CA PHE A 174 9.04 -32.65 -4.20
C PHE A 174 7.77 -32.32 -3.40
N GLU A 175 7.60 -31.05 -3.00
CA GLU A 175 6.36 -30.59 -2.34
C GLU A 175 5.14 -30.83 -3.23
N PHE A 176 5.26 -30.48 -4.51
CA PHE A 176 4.21 -30.69 -5.48
C PHE A 176 3.89 -32.17 -5.64
N LEU A 177 4.89 -33.03 -5.84
CA LEU A 177 4.67 -34.48 -5.94
C LEU A 177 3.93 -35.01 -4.71
N GLN A 178 4.40 -34.70 -3.51
CA GLN A 178 3.70 -35.09 -2.27
C GLN A 178 2.24 -34.62 -2.26
N SER A 179 2.01 -33.34 -2.56
CA SER A 179 0.68 -32.74 -2.53
C SER A 179 -0.24 -33.35 -3.59
N ALA A 180 0.29 -33.64 -4.78
CA ALA A 180 -0.49 -34.15 -5.89
C ALA A 180 -0.92 -35.60 -5.65
N TYR A 181 -0.08 -36.44 -5.02
CA TYR A 181 -0.52 -37.75 -4.52
C TYR A 181 -1.58 -37.65 -3.43
N SER A 182 -1.41 -36.71 -2.48
CA SER A 182 -2.38 -36.49 -1.39
C SER A 182 -3.75 -36.01 -1.89
N ASN A 183 -3.79 -35.40 -3.08
CA ASN A 183 -5.00 -34.91 -3.75
C ASN A 183 -5.49 -35.86 -4.87
N GLU A 184 -5.14 -37.14 -4.82
CA GLU A 184 -5.62 -38.18 -5.76
C GLU A 184 -5.22 -37.97 -7.24
N LEU A 185 -4.15 -37.22 -7.51
CA LEU A 185 -3.67 -36.96 -8.88
C LEU A 185 -2.65 -38.00 -9.39
N SER A 186 -2.48 -39.11 -8.68
CA SER A 186 -1.46 -40.13 -8.94
C SER A 186 -1.48 -40.67 -10.37
N THR A 187 -2.66 -40.99 -10.90
CA THR A 187 -2.86 -41.50 -12.26
C THR A 187 -2.36 -40.54 -13.34
N TYR A 188 -2.56 -39.24 -13.12
CA TYR A 188 -2.10 -38.18 -14.03
C TYR A 188 -0.59 -37.98 -13.94
N ILE A 189 -0.02 -38.02 -12.73
CA ILE A 189 1.42 -37.86 -12.48
C ILE A 189 2.23 -39.00 -13.11
N LEU A 190 1.73 -40.24 -13.05
CA LEU A 190 2.43 -41.42 -13.58
C LEU A 190 2.69 -41.33 -15.10
N LYS A 191 1.86 -40.61 -15.86
CA LYS A 191 2.12 -40.34 -17.29
C LYS A 191 3.41 -39.57 -17.53
N TYR A 192 3.86 -38.81 -16.52
CA TYR A 192 5.03 -37.96 -16.55
C TYR A 192 6.21 -38.54 -15.74
N ASN A 193 6.26 -39.86 -15.58
CA ASN A 193 7.28 -40.57 -14.82
C ASN A 193 8.72 -40.17 -15.19
N HIS A 194 8.97 -39.95 -16.48
CA HIS A 194 10.27 -39.52 -17.00
C HIS A 194 10.73 -38.16 -16.44
N TYR A 195 9.81 -37.22 -16.15
CA TYR A 195 10.14 -35.98 -15.46
C TYR A 195 10.46 -36.22 -13.99
N ILE A 196 9.75 -37.13 -13.33
CA ILE A 196 9.99 -37.50 -11.92
C ILE A 196 11.41 -38.04 -11.76
N GLU A 197 11.75 -39.03 -12.57
CA GLU A 197 13.08 -39.65 -12.60
C GLU A 197 14.18 -38.64 -12.93
N LYS A 198 13.95 -37.78 -13.93
CA LYS A 198 14.89 -36.71 -14.29
C LYS A 198 15.11 -35.74 -13.12
N GLY A 199 14.04 -35.32 -12.45
CA GLY A 199 14.09 -34.41 -11.30
C GLY A 199 14.87 -35.02 -10.14
N ILE A 200 14.62 -36.29 -9.80
CA ILE A 200 15.37 -36.99 -8.75
C ILE A 200 16.86 -37.07 -9.12
N ARG A 201 17.23 -37.47 -10.34
CA ARG A 201 18.64 -37.53 -10.77
C ARG A 201 19.35 -36.18 -10.63
N LEU A 202 18.70 -35.09 -11.02
CA LEU A 202 19.28 -33.75 -10.93
C LEU A 202 19.36 -33.24 -9.48
N PHE A 203 18.37 -33.58 -8.65
CA PHE A 203 18.40 -33.28 -7.22
C PHE A 203 19.56 -33.99 -6.51
N LEU A 204 19.78 -35.28 -6.75
CA LEU A 204 20.88 -36.03 -6.11
C LEU A 204 22.24 -35.39 -6.42
N LYS A 205 22.44 -34.93 -7.66
CA LYS A 205 23.66 -34.22 -8.09
C LYS A 205 23.83 -32.82 -7.48
N SER A 206 22.77 -32.27 -6.89
CA SER A 206 22.76 -30.92 -6.31
C SER A 206 22.50 -30.90 -4.81
N THR A 207 22.37 -32.05 -4.15
CA THR A 207 22.04 -32.18 -2.72
C THR A 207 22.99 -31.38 -1.82
N SER A 208 24.27 -31.32 -2.15
CA SER A 208 25.28 -30.53 -1.42
C SER A 208 25.07 -29.01 -1.47
N LYS A 209 24.29 -28.50 -2.42
CA LYS A 209 24.02 -27.05 -2.57
C LYS A 209 22.88 -26.55 -1.68
N TYR A 210 22.08 -27.46 -1.14
CA TYR A 210 20.94 -27.11 -0.29
C TYR A 210 21.38 -26.94 1.16
N SER A 211 20.69 -26.08 1.91
CA SER A 211 20.81 -26.04 3.36
C SER A 211 20.24 -27.33 3.97
N PHE A 212 20.71 -27.67 5.17
CA PHE A 212 20.24 -28.89 5.83
C PHE A 212 18.72 -28.86 6.12
N PHE A 213 18.15 -27.69 6.42
CA PHE A 213 16.70 -27.58 6.63
C PHE A 213 15.90 -27.87 5.35
N GLU A 214 16.41 -27.46 4.19
CA GLU A 214 15.78 -27.79 2.90
C GLU A 214 15.87 -29.29 2.61
N ILE A 215 17.00 -29.93 2.93
CA ILE A 215 17.14 -31.39 2.84
C ILE A 215 16.10 -32.10 3.72
N LEU A 216 15.93 -31.68 4.97
CA LEU A 216 14.92 -32.26 5.86
C LEU A 216 13.50 -32.13 5.28
N ARG A 217 13.17 -30.99 4.67
CA ARG A 217 11.87 -30.77 4.01
C ARG A 217 11.70 -31.67 2.80
N ILE A 218 12.70 -31.73 1.93
CA ILE A 218 12.69 -32.61 0.75
C ILE A 218 12.52 -34.06 1.18
N ILE A 219 13.17 -34.49 2.26
CA ILE A 219 13.01 -35.82 2.84
C ILE A 219 11.57 -36.04 3.31
N ASP A 220 10.96 -35.10 4.04
CA ASP A 220 9.57 -35.24 4.49
C ASP A 220 8.57 -35.33 3.31
N TYR A 221 8.83 -34.58 2.24
CA TYR A 221 8.07 -34.67 1.00
C TYR A 221 8.26 -36.02 0.30
N THR A 222 9.51 -36.46 0.20
CA THR A 222 9.90 -37.72 -0.42
C THR A 222 9.37 -38.92 0.37
N ASP A 223 9.40 -38.89 1.70
CA ASP A 223 8.92 -39.98 2.56
C ASP A 223 7.45 -40.30 2.29
N LYS A 224 6.60 -39.27 2.24
CA LYS A 224 5.19 -39.46 1.87
C LYS A 224 5.01 -39.89 0.42
N LEU A 225 5.83 -39.38 -0.51
CA LEU A 225 5.79 -39.81 -1.91
C LEU A 225 6.10 -41.32 -2.02
N LEU A 226 7.13 -41.77 -1.31
CA LEU A 226 7.60 -43.15 -1.30
C LEU A 226 6.59 -44.13 -0.70
N ASP A 227 5.62 -43.68 0.09
CA ASP A 227 4.54 -44.54 0.59
C ASP A 227 3.60 -45.01 -0.54
N PHE A 228 3.55 -44.29 -1.67
CA PHE A 228 2.59 -44.53 -2.76
C PHE A 228 3.22 -44.73 -4.14
N TYR A 229 4.47 -44.33 -4.33
CA TYR A 229 5.14 -44.34 -5.62
C TYR A 229 6.25 -45.40 -5.66
N GLU A 230 6.19 -46.26 -6.67
CA GLU A 230 7.20 -47.27 -6.97
C GLU A 230 7.93 -46.90 -8.26
N PHE A 231 9.26 -47.02 -8.23
CA PHE A 231 10.09 -46.80 -9.41
C PHE A 231 9.89 -47.95 -10.41
N GLN A 232 9.57 -47.62 -11.66
CA GLN A 232 9.24 -48.62 -12.68
C GLN A 232 10.43 -48.99 -13.56
N SER A 233 11.39 -48.09 -13.75
CA SER A 233 12.53 -48.28 -14.65
C SER A 233 13.72 -48.95 -13.94
N GLU A 234 14.10 -50.15 -14.37
CA GLU A 234 15.27 -50.88 -13.85
C GLU A 234 16.56 -50.06 -13.99
N SER A 235 16.78 -49.43 -15.16
CA SER A 235 17.94 -48.58 -15.42
C SER A 235 17.99 -47.32 -14.53
N PHE A 236 16.83 -46.84 -14.08
CA PHE A 236 16.75 -45.76 -13.11
C PHE A 236 17.11 -46.24 -11.72
N ILE A 237 16.56 -47.38 -11.30
CA ILE A 237 16.83 -47.98 -9.98
C ILE A 237 18.32 -48.28 -9.82
N GLU A 238 18.97 -48.88 -10.82
CA GLU A 238 20.40 -49.17 -10.78
C GLU A 238 21.23 -47.88 -10.62
N SER A 239 20.94 -46.86 -11.43
CA SER A 239 21.61 -45.56 -11.33
C SER A 239 21.36 -44.86 -9.99
N LEU A 240 20.16 -45.00 -9.43
CA LEU A 240 19.80 -44.44 -8.12
C LEU A 240 20.61 -45.13 -7.01
N ILE A 241 20.72 -46.45 -7.05
CA ILE A 241 21.51 -47.25 -6.11
C ILE A 241 22.98 -46.81 -6.13
N THR A 242 23.58 -46.67 -7.31
CA THR A 242 24.97 -46.23 -7.44
C THR A 242 25.20 -44.85 -6.82
N GLU A 243 24.33 -43.87 -7.10
CA GLU A 243 24.49 -42.53 -6.56
C GLU A 243 24.25 -42.48 -5.04
N LEU A 244 23.25 -43.20 -4.53
CA LEU A 244 22.98 -43.28 -3.09
C LEU A 244 24.17 -43.86 -2.33
N LEU A 245 24.81 -44.93 -2.82
CA LEU A 245 26.01 -45.52 -2.20
C LEU A 245 27.19 -44.55 -2.20
N LYS A 246 27.37 -43.77 -3.26
CA LYS A 246 28.40 -42.74 -3.34
C LYS A 246 28.14 -41.61 -2.35
N MET A 247 26.91 -41.11 -2.27
CA MET A 247 26.50 -40.05 -1.34
C MET A 247 26.62 -40.49 0.12
N ALA A 248 26.30 -41.75 0.41
CA ALA A 248 26.43 -42.38 1.73
C ALA A 248 27.87 -42.35 2.26
N ASN A 249 28.86 -42.46 1.36
CA ASN A 249 30.28 -42.41 1.68
C ASN A 249 30.90 -41.02 1.48
N SER A 250 30.09 -40.00 1.17
CA SER A 250 30.56 -38.64 0.96
C SER A 250 31.06 -38.00 2.26
N LYS A 251 31.95 -37.01 2.15
CA LYS A 251 32.30 -36.15 3.28
C LYS A 251 31.24 -35.07 3.56
N VAL A 252 30.33 -34.84 2.61
CA VAL A 252 29.29 -33.81 2.74
C VAL A 252 28.13 -34.33 3.59
N PHE A 253 27.85 -33.66 4.70
CA PHE A 253 26.81 -34.06 5.65
C PHE A 253 25.43 -34.24 5.00
N ASN A 254 25.01 -33.29 4.16
CA ASN A 254 23.71 -33.33 3.48
C ASN A 254 23.55 -34.55 2.55
N GLU A 255 24.61 -34.91 1.83
CA GLU A 255 24.61 -36.08 0.93
C GLU A 255 24.52 -37.38 1.74
N ARG A 256 25.33 -37.49 2.81
CA ARG A 256 25.26 -38.62 3.75
C ARG A 256 23.88 -38.73 4.38
N TYR A 257 23.32 -37.62 4.87
CA TYR A 257 22.03 -37.61 5.55
C TYR A 257 20.91 -38.10 4.64
N PHE A 258 20.78 -37.50 3.45
CA PHE A 258 19.74 -37.86 2.50
C PHE A 258 19.83 -39.34 2.11
N SER A 259 21.03 -39.79 1.73
CA SER A 259 21.26 -41.17 1.30
C SER A 259 21.01 -42.18 2.43
N MET A 260 21.56 -41.96 3.62
CA MET A 260 21.38 -42.85 4.77
C MET A 260 19.90 -42.92 5.20
N TYR A 261 19.18 -41.79 5.20
CA TYR A 261 17.76 -41.78 5.48
C TYR A 261 16.98 -42.61 4.46
N PHE A 262 17.19 -42.35 3.17
CA PHE A 262 16.47 -43.02 2.08
C PHE A 262 16.71 -44.53 2.10
N ILE A 263 17.98 -44.94 2.24
CA ILE A 263 18.39 -46.35 2.33
C ILE A 263 17.71 -47.03 3.53
N LYS A 264 17.72 -46.39 4.71
CA LYS A 264 17.11 -46.97 5.91
C LYS A 264 15.59 -47.05 5.81
N ARG A 265 14.93 -46.02 5.26
CA ARG A 265 13.47 -46.00 5.08
C ARG A 265 12.99 -47.11 4.14
N LYS A 266 13.72 -47.38 3.06
CA LYS A 266 13.40 -48.42 2.06
C LYS A 266 14.27 -49.68 2.18
N TYR A 267 14.78 -49.94 3.39
CA TYR A 267 15.74 -51.02 3.65
C TYR A 267 15.35 -52.37 3.04
N ASN A 268 14.13 -52.84 3.34
CA ASN A 268 13.68 -54.16 2.89
C ASN A 268 13.67 -54.29 1.35
N ALA A 269 13.21 -53.25 0.65
CA ALA A 269 13.13 -53.23 -0.81
C ALA A 269 14.52 -53.06 -1.47
N LEU A 270 15.39 -52.26 -0.86
CA LEU A 270 16.72 -52.00 -1.41
C LEU A 270 17.69 -53.15 -1.18
N VAL A 271 17.63 -53.84 -0.03
CA VAL A 271 18.49 -55.00 0.25
C VAL A 271 18.21 -56.18 -0.68
N SER A 272 16.94 -56.38 -1.08
CA SER A 272 16.61 -57.39 -2.10
C SER A 272 17.19 -57.06 -3.47
N LEU A 273 17.39 -55.77 -3.78
CA LEU A 273 17.95 -55.32 -5.06
C LEU A 273 19.49 -55.28 -5.04
N ASN A 274 20.10 -54.92 -3.91
CA ASN A 274 21.55 -54.92 -3.74
C ASN A 274 21.95 -55.24 -2.28
N PRO A 275 22.57 -56.42 -2.03
CA PRO A 275 23.00 -56.83 -0.69
C PRO A 275 23.99 -55.89 0.02
N LEU A 276 24.72 -55.03 -0.72
CA LEU A 276 25.70 -54.09 -0.13
C LEU A 276 25.06 -53.10 0.86
N PHE A 277 23.75 -52.83 0.73
CA PHE A 277 23.04 -51.99 1.71
C PHE A 277 22.95 -52.64 3.10
N LYS A 278 23.04 -53.98 3.19
CA LYS A 278 23.03 -54.71 4.46
C LYS A 278 24.29 -54.39 5.28
N GLU A 279 25.45 -54.45 4.64
CA GLU A 279 26.75 -54.16 5.27
C GLU A 279 26.86 -52.69 5.70
N PHE A 280 26.30 -51.80 4.88
CA PHE A 280 26.34 -50.36 5.12
C PHE A 280 25.61 -49.94 6.41
N ILE A 281 24.39 -50.45 6.67
CA ILE A 281 23.61 -50.08 7.86
C ILE A 281 24.15 -50.71 9.15
N THR A 282 24.84 -51.84 9.06
CA THR A 282 25.50 -52.49 10.22
C THR A 282 26.89 -51.95 10.51
N SER A 283 27.38 -51.01 9.71
CA SER A 283 28.73 -50.48 9.84
C SER A 283 28.89 -49.57 11.08
N THR A 284 30.10 -49.53 11.62
CA THR A 284 30.51 -48.55 12.64
C THR A 284 30.33 -47.10 12.16
N SER A 285 30.41 -46.87 10.85
CA SER A 285 30.14 -45.58 10.20
C SER A 285 28.71 -45.10 10.45
N PHE A 286 27.71 -45.98 10.34
CA PHE A 286 26.31 -45.61 10.58
C PHE A 286 26.05 -45.27 12.05
N VAL A 287 26.65 -46.01 12.99
CA VAL A 287 26.55 -45.71 14.44
C VAL A 287 27.22 -44.37 14.75
N SER A 288 28.39 -44.11 14.18
CA SER A 288 29.08 -42.82 14.31
C SER A 288 28.24 -41.67 13.77
N PHE A 289 27.58 -41.87 12.63
CA PHE A 289 26.67 -40.88 12.04
C PHE A 289 25.46 -40.59 12.94
N LYS A 290 24.82 -41.60 13.56
CA LYS A 290 23.72 -41.37 14.51
C LYS A 290 24.14 -40.46 15.67
N ASN A 291 25.35 -40.65 16.20
CA ASN A 291 25.88 -39.79 17.26
C ASN A 291 26.17 -38.36 16.75
N GLU A 292 26.73 -38.23 15.54
CA GLU A 292 26.89 -36.94 14.85
C GLU A 292 25.54 -36.21 14.71
N LEU A 293 24.46 -36.93 14.35
CA LEU A 293 23.11 -36.36 14.25
C LEU A 293 22.56 -35.84 15.57
N ILE A 294 22.76 -36.58 16.66
CA ILE A 294 22.32 -36.15 17.99
C ILE A 294 23.07 -34.86 18.36
N ILE A 295 24.40 -34.83 18.21
CA ILE A 295 25.21 -33.63 18.48
C ILE A 295 24.74 -32.46 17.63
N TYR A 296 24.52 -32.67 16.34
CA TYR A 296 24.00 -31.65 15.44
C TYR A 296 22.64 -31.12 15.92
N PHE A 297 21.71 -31.98 16.33
CA PHE A 297 20.40 -31.58 16.86
C PHE A 297 20.51 -30.71 18.12
N LYS A 298 21.42 -31.06 19.03
CA LYS A 298 21.67 -30.26 20.25
C LYS A 298 22.25 -28.90 19.91
N ASN A 299 23.22 -28.85 19.00
CA ASN A 299 23.80 -27.60 18.52
C ASN A 299 22.72 -26.72 17.85
N GLU A 300 21.77 -27.30 17.11
CA GLU A 300 20.66 -26.55 16.52
C GLU A 300 19.70 -25.97 17.57
N ILE A 301 19.53 -26.63 18.72
CA ILE A 301 18.81 -26.06 19.87
C ILE A 301 19.60 -24.90 20.45
N GLU A 302 20.89 -25.07 20.72
CA GLU A 302 21.78 -24.04 21.28
C GLU A 302 21.87 -22.80 20.38
N ASN A 303 21.77 -22.98 19.07
CA ASN A 303 21.76 -21.91 18.07
C ASN A 303 20.35 -21.35 17.77
N PHE A 304 19.33 -21.67 18.59
CA PHE A 304 17.96 -21.16 18.44
C PHE A 304 17.34 -21.40 17.06
N SER A 305 17.59 -22.56 16.46
CA SER A 305 17.08 -22.92 15.13
C SER A 305 15.55 -22.98 15.04
N VAL A 306 14.99 -22.76 13.84
CA VAL A 306 13.54 -22.82 13.62
C VAL A 306 12.93 -24.13 14.14
N ILE A 307 11.91 -24.05 14.99
CA ILE A 307 11.33 -25.22 15.66
C ILE A 307 10.84 -26.30 14.69
N ASP A 308 10.45 -25.92 13.46
CA ASP A 308 10.03 -26.87 12.43
C ASP A 308 11.19 -27.71 11.90
N LYS A 309 12.43 -27.17 11.85
CA LYS A 309 13.65 -27.95 11.56
C LYS A 309 13.81 -29.09 12.56
N LEU A 310 13.69 -28.78 13.85
CA LEU A 310 13.80 -29.77 14.93
C LEU A 310 12.64 -30.78 14.91
N LYS A 311 11.42 -30.36 14.57
CA LYS A 311 10.28 -31.28 14.40
C LYS A 311 10.55 -32.29 13.28
N LEU A 312 11.09 -31.84 12.15
CA LEU A 312 11.44 -32.71 11.03
C LEU A 312 12.56 -33.68 11.42
N MET A 313 13.63 -33.19 12.04
CA MET A 313 14.71 -34.06 12.55
C MET A 313 14.17 -35.12 13.50
N LYS A 314 13.35 -34.73 14.48
CA LYS A 314 12.71 -35.65 15.43
C LYS A 314 11.89 -36.73 14.72
N LYS A 315 11.07 -36.35 13.73
CA LYS A 315 10.28 -37.32 12.95
C LYS A 315 11.21 -38.31 12.23
N GLN A 316 12.30 -37.81 11.65
CA GLN A 316 13.25 -38.61 10.89
C GLN A 316 14.18 -39.46 11.78
N PHE A 317 14.42 -39.05 13.02
CA PHE A 317 15.14 -39.82 14.04
C PHE A 317 14.46 -41.16 14.36
N GLU A 318 13.14 -41.26 14.19
CA GLU A 318 12.42 -42.53 14.32
C GLU A 318 12.86 -43.53 13.25
N VAL A 319 13.10 -43.08 12.01
CA VAL A 319 13.64 -43.92 10.91
C VAL A 319 15.08 -44.35 11.19
N PHE A 320 15.88 -43.45 11.76
CA PHE A 320 17.24 -43.78 12.20
C PHE A 320 17.29 -44.59 13.49
N GLU A 321 16.16 -44.91 14.14
CA GLU A 321 16.11 -45.63 15.42
C GLU A 321 16.94 -44.93 16.53
N ILE A 322 16.91 -43.60 16.58
CA ILE A 322 17.57 -42.83 17.64
C ILE A 322 16.66 -42.80 18.88
N PRO A 323 17.14 -43.23 20.07
CA PRO A 323 16.32 -43.26 21.28
C PRO A 323 15.81 -41.87 21.69
N LYS A 324 14.52 -41.75 22.05
CA LYS A 324 13.94 -40.46 22.50
C LYS A 324 14.65 -39.86 23.71
N THR A 325 15.19 -40.71 24.58
CA THR A 325 15.94 -40.32 25.79
C THR A 325 17.20 -39.49 25.49
N SER A 326 17.74 -39.52 24.26
CA SER A 326 18.98 -38.80 23.94
C SER A 326 18.77 -37.31 23.60
N TYR A 327 17.54 -36.88 23.28
CA TYR A 327 17.27 -35.51 22.78
C TYR A 327 15.93 -34.88 23.24
N PHE A 328 14.97 -35.66 23.76
CA PHE A 328 13.59 -35.18 23.90
C PHE A 328 13.39 -34.14 25.02
N ASP A 329 14.13 -34.25 26.13
CA ASP A 329 14.01 -33.30 27.25
C ASP A 329 14.52 -31.91 26.86
N GLU A 330 15.65 -31.83 26.16
CA GLU A 330 16.20 -30.60 25.58
C GLU A 330 15.21 -29.98 24.58
N TYR A 331 14.63 -30.79 23.68
CA TYR A 331 13.60 -30.33 22.75
C TYR A 331 12.36 -29.77 23.46
N LYS A 332 11.92 -30.38 24.56
CA LYS A 332 10.76 -29.93 25.35
C LYS A 332 11.07 -28.60 26.05
N SER A 333 12.27 -28.47 26.61
CA SER A 333 12.75 -27.23 27.22
C SER A 333 12.77 -26.10 26.18
N TYR A 334 13.39 -26.35 25.02
CA TYR A 334 13.45 -25.42 23.91
C TYR A 334 12.06 -24.99 23.40
N LYS A 335 11.10 -25.92 23.28
CA LYS A 335 9.72 -25.59 22.90
C LYS A 335 9.05 -24.65 23.90
N THR A 336 9.37 -24.77 25.18
CA THR A 336 8.85 -23.89 26.23
C THR A 336 9.48 -22.51 26.09
N GLU A 337 10.79 -22.45 25.90
CA GLU A 337 11.52 -21.21 25.66
C GLU A 337 11.02 -20.44 24.42
N ILE A 338 10.76 -21.12 23.31
CA ILE A 338 10.22 -20.50 22.09
C ILE A 338 8.82 -19.94 22.30
N LYS A 339 7.96 -20.61 23.07
CA LYS A 339 6.66 -20.06 23.46
C LYS A 339 6.80 -18.80 24.30
N GLU A 340 7.77 -18.75 25.21
CA GLU A 340 8.06 -17.55 25.98
C GLU A 340 8.59 -16.41 25.09
N LEU A 341 9.42 -16.71 24.10
CA LEU A 341 9.85 -15.74 23.10
C LEU A 341 8.67 -15.21 22.27
N GLU A 342 7.72 -16.07 21.86
CA GLU A 342 6.50 -15.65 21.16
C GLU A 342 5.67 -14.67 22.03
N LYS A 343 5.48 -14.97 23.33
CA LYS A 343 4.82 -14.05 24.27
C LYS A 343 5.53 -12.70 24.35
N LYS A 344 6.87 -12.69 24.43
CA LYS A 344 7.67 -11.44 24.42
C LYS A 344 7.47 -10.61 23.15
N VAL A 345 7.33 -11.27 21.99
CA VAL A 345 6.99 -10.59 20.72
C VAL A 345 5.62 -9.93 20.81
N TYR A 346 4.59 -10.63 21.34
CA TYR A 346 3.29 -10.01 21.57
C TYR A 346 3.34 -8.85 22.57
N LEU A 347 4.13 -8.94 23.64
CA LEU A 347 4.31 -7.84 24.59
C LEU A 347 4.91 -6.60 23.91
N LYS A 348 5.93 -6.76 23.05
CA LYS A 348 6.47 -5.65 22.22
C LYS A 348 5.40 -5.01 21.33
N LYS A 349 4.58 -5.84 20.66
CA LYS A 349 3.44 -5.37 19.86
C LYS A 349 2.46 -4.57 20.72
N PHE A 350 2.08 -5.07 21.89
CA PHE A 350 1.13 -4.40 22.78
C PHE A 350 1.69 -3.09 23.34
N ALA A 351 2.97 -3.06 23.66
CA ALA A 351 3.65 -1.87 24.13
C ALA A 351 3.59 -0.75 23.06
N PHE A 352 3.81 -1.10 21.79
CA PHE A 352 3.64 -0.15 20.67
C PHE A 352 2.20 0.35 20.52
N LEU A 353 1.21 -0.54 20.61
CA LEU A 353 -0.20 -0.15 20.54
C LEU A 353 -0.62 0.72 21.74
N ARG A 354 -0.10 0.44 22.94
CA ARG A 354 -0.30 1.25 24.14
C ARG A 354 0.32 2.64 23.98
N LEU A 355 1.50 2.76 23.40
CA LEU A 355 2.09 4.05 23.06
C LEU A 355 1.18 4.87 22.14
N LEU A 356 0.61 4.24 21.09
CA LEU A 356 -0.33 4.92 20.19
C LEU A 356 -1.59 5.38 20.93
N LYS A 357 -2.13 4.54 21.82
CA LYS A 357 -3.27 4.89 22.68
C LYS A 357 -2.96 6.14 23.50
N GLU A 358 -1.83 6.18 24.19
CA GLU A 358 -1.41 7.30 25.04
C GLU A 358 -1.15 8.58 24.22
N LYS A 359 -0.36 8.48 23.15
CA LYS A 359 0.00 9.62 22.28
C LYS A 359 -1.22 10.27 21.62
N HIS A 360 -2.25 9.48 21.32
CA HIS A 360 -3.46 9.95 20.64
C HIS A 360 -4.67 10.11 21.57
N ASN A 361 -4.47 10.12 22.89
CA ASN A 361 -5.50 10.35 23.91
C ASN A 361 -6.74 9.46 23.77
N ILE A 362 -6.54 8.19 23.41
CA ILE A 362 -7.62 7.22 23.25
C ILE A 362 -8.13 6.81 24.64
N LYS A 363 -9.42 7.02 24.89
CA LYS A 363 -10.02 6.76 26.19
C LYS A 363 -10.30 5.28 26.38
N GLN A 364 -10.05 4.76 27.57
CA GLN A 364 -10.57 3.46 27.96
C GLN A 364 -12.10 3.56 28.07
N SER A 365 -12.83 2.63 27.46
CA SER A 365 -14.29 2.76 27.33
C SER A 365 -15.01 1.43 27.53
N LYS A 366 -16.27 1.48 27.96
CA LYS A 366 -17.13 0.29 28.04
C LYS A 366 -17.64 -0.08 26.65
N ILE A 367 -17.68 -1.37 26.34
CA ILE A 367 -18.15 -1.91 25.06
C ILE A 367 -19.10 -3.10 25.28
N ASP A 368 -20.15 -3.15 24.46
CA ASP A 368 -21.15 -4.21 24.50
C ASP A 368 -20.71 -5.42 23.66
N PHE A 369 -20.22 -6.48 24.32
CA PHE A 369 -19.83 -7.74 23.68
C PHE A 369 -21.04 -8.66 23.50
N ARG A 370 -21.57 -8.74 22.27
CA ARG A 370 -22.66 -9.66 21.93
C ARG A 370 -22.14 -10.90 21.23
N LYS A 371 -22.29 -12.07 21.86
CA LYS A 371 -21.82 -13.33 21.29
C LYS A 371 -22.64 -13.75 20.06
N LYS A 372 -21.95 -14.10 18.98
CA LYS A 372 -22.49 -14.71 17.76
C LYS A 372 -21.61 -15.89 17.35
N ARG A 373 -22.01 -17.11 17.70
CA ARG A 373 -21.22 -18.35 17.52
C ARG A 373 -19.83 -18.24 18.17
N ASN A 374 -18.76 -18.26 17.36
CA ASN A 374 -17.36 -18.19 17.81
C ASN A 374 -16.77 -16.77 17.71
N THR A 375 -17.63 -15.77 17.50
CA THR A 375 -17.28 -14.37 17.36
C THR A 375 -18.13 -13.51 18.28
N TYR A 376 -17.64 -12.32 18.61
CA TYR A 376 -18.38 -11.27 19.29
C TYR A 376 -18.62 -10.12 18.32
N ILE A 377 -19.83 -9.55 18.34
CA ILE A 377 -20.15 -8.26 17.76
C ILE A 377 -19.96 -7.21 18.84
N VAL A 378 -19.27 -6.12 18.52
CA VAL A 378 -18.85 -5.09 19.46
C VAL A 378 -19.19 -3.71 18.92
N ASN A 379 -19.75 -2.89 19.80
CA ASN A 379 -20.03 -1.49 19.51
C ASN A 379 -19.07 -0.60 20.30
N HIS A 380 -18.21 0.12 19.57
CA HIS A 380 -17.17 0.97 20.15
C HIS A 380 -17.71 2.35 20.57
N ASN A 381 -16.98 3.02 21.45
CA ASN A 381 -17.28 4.37 21.87
C ASN A 381 -17.17 5.37 20.70
N LYS A 382 -18.17 6.26 20.56
CA LYS A 382 -18.27 7.22 19.44
C LYS A 382 -17.07 8.16 19.33
N GLU A 383 -16.55 8.68 20.44
CA GLU A 383 -15.41 9.60 20.43
C GLU A 383 -14.13 8.88 19.98
N ASN A 384 -13.93 7.64 20.42
CA ASN A 384 -12.77 6.84 20.00
C ASN A 384 -12.87 6.47 18.51
N ILE A 385 -14.08 6.21 17.99
CA ILE A 385 -14.32 5.93 16.56
C ILE A 385 -13.88 7.11 15.68
N GLU A 386 -13.90 8.35 16.15
CA GLU A 386 -13.45 9.49 15.32
C GLU A 386 -11.91 9.57 15.20
N ASN A 387 -11.17 8.76 15.97
CA ASN A 387 -9.72 8.79 16.02
C ASN A 387 -9.09 7.73 15.08
N PRO A 388 -8.36 8.12 14.02
CA PRO A 388 -7.69 7.17 13.11
C PRO A 388 -6.70 6.22 13.80
N ALA A 389 -6.04 6.67 14.88
CA ALA A 389 -5.14 5.81 15.65
C ALA A 389 -5.90 4.70 16.39
N TYR A 390 -7.15 4.96 16.80
CA TYR A 390 -7.99 3.93 17.41
C TYR A 390 -8.37 2.85 16.39
N HIS A 391 -8.75 3.24 15.18
CA HIS A 391 -8.98 2.31 14.08
C HIS A 391 -7.77 1.43 13.80
N TYR A 392 -6.59 2.05 13.76
CA TYR A 392 -5.34 1.31 13.62
C TYR A 392 -5.20 0.26 14.75
N ILE A 393 -5.35 0.65 16.01
CA ILE A 393 -5.20 -0.27 17.15
C ILE A 393 -6.19 -1.43 17.10
N ILE A 394 -7.50 -1.16 16.91
CA ILE A 394 -8.51 -2.22 16.94
C ILE A 394 -8.34 -3.22 15.78
N ASN A 395 -7.95 -2.75 14.59
CA ASN A 395 -7.66 -3.62 13.46
C ASN A 395 -6.47 -4.56 13.75
N HIS A 396 -5.45 -4.06 14.45
CA HIS A 396 -4.25 -4.83 14.79
C HIS A 396 -4.43 -5.82 15.94
N ILE A 397 -5.50 -5.72 16.72
CA ILE A 397 -5.84 -6.69 17.78
C ILE A 397 -6.95 -7.66 17.34
N GLY A 398 -7.35 -7.63 16.06
CA GLY A 398 -8.22 -8.64 15.45
C GLY A 398 -9.69 -8.23 15.30
N PHE A 399 -10.05 -6.96 15.53
CA PHE A 399 -11.38 -6.47 15.18
C PHE A 399 -11.50 -6.27 13.66
N TYR A 400 -12.69 -6.57 13.15
CA TYR A 400 -13.06 -6.36 11.75
C TYR A 400 -14.31 -5.49 11.66
N GLY A 401 -14.24 -4.38 10.91
CA GLY A 401 -15.30 -3.38 10.81
C GLY A 401 -15.25 -2.35 11.94
N ILE A 402 -15.86 -1.17 11.71
CA ILE A 402 -15.87 -0.05 12.67
C ILE A 402 -17.22 0.04 13.42
N ASN A 403 -18.32 -0.01 12.67
CA ASN A 403 -19.69 -0.08 13.20
C ASN A 403 -20.14 -1.55 13.26
N ASP A 404 -20.55 -2.02 14.44
CA ASP A 404 -20.77 -3.45 14.74
C ASP A 404 -19.54 -4.31 14.39
N SER A 405 -18.38 -3.93 14.95
CA SER A 405 -17.13 -4.64 14.70
C SER A 405 -17.21 -6.08 15.18
N THR A 406 -16.47 -6.98 14.53
CA THR A 406 -16.47 -8.40 14.87
C THR A 406 -15.09 -8.88 15.26
N ILE A 407 -15.01 -9.75 16.26
CA ILE A 407 -13.74 -10.33 16.73
C ILE A 407 -13.96 -11.77 17.20
N LYS A 408 -12.99 -12.67 16.97
CA LYS A 408 -13.08 -14.08 17.44
C LYS A 408 -12.65 -14.18 18.90
N SER A 409 -13.24 -15.10 19.65
CA SER A 409 -12.86 -15.35 21.06
C SER A 409 -11.38 -15.67 21.23
N SER A 410 -10.76 -16.35 20.24
CA SER A 410 -9.33 -16.65 20.23
C SER A 410 -8.45 -15.40 20.11
N GLU A 411 -8.85 -14.42 19.30
CA GLU A 411 -8.10 -13.16 19.15
C GLU A 411 -8.19 -12.34 20.45
N ILE A 412 -9.34 -12.36 21.11
CA ILE A 412 -9.49 -11.69 22.41
C ILE A 412 -8.57 -12.35 23.45
N GLY A 413 -8.52 -13.68 23.50
CA GLY A 413 -7.66 -14.42 24.43
C GLY A 413 -6.16 -14.14 24.23
N VAL A 414 -5.70 -14.10 22.98
CA VAL A 414 -4.30 -13.77 22.66
C VAL A 414 -4.00 -12.30 22.95
N ASN A 415 -4.87 -11.37 22.55
CA ASN A 415 -4.69 -9.92 22.74
C ASN A 415 -5.22 -9.41 24.10
N TYR A 416 -5.42 -10.31 25.08
CA TYR A 416 -6.11 -10.00 26.33
C TYR A 416 -5.51 -8.82 27.11
N LEU A 417 -4.18 -8.73 27.19
CA LEU A 417 -3.49 -7.67 27.93
C LEU A 417 -3.76 -6.27 27.35
N ILE A 418 -3.69 -6.11 26.03
CA ILE A 418 -3.96 -4.81 25.38
C ILE A 418 -5.46 -4.48 25.34
N ILE A 419 -6.32 -5.50 25.27
CA ILE A 419 -7.78 -5.30 25.31
C ILE A 419 -8.21 -4.75 26.68
N LYS A 420 -7.60 -5.22 27.79
CA LYS A 420 -7.81 -4.65 29.13
C LYS A 420 -7.42 -3.18 29.25
N GLU A 421 -6.42 -2.75 28.51
CA GLU A 421 -6.00 -1.34 28.46
C GLU A 421 -6.98 -0.45 27.68
N LEU A 422 -7.75 -1.04 26.76
CA LEU A 422 -8.68 -0.31 25.88
C LEU A 422 -10.10 -0.28 26.41
N PHE A 423 -10.49 -1.29 27.20
CA PHE A 423 -11.88 -1.48 27.61
C PHE A 423 -12.06 -1.66 29.11
N LEU A 424 -13.21 -1.22 29.61
CA LEU A 424 -13.58 -1.30 31.03
C LEU A 424 -14.25 -2.63 31.40
N ASP A 425 -14.64 -3.44 30.41
CA ASP A 425 -15.39 -4.67 30.61
C ASP A 425 -14.53 -5.80 31.19
N ASP A 426 -15.09 -6.52 32.17
CA ASP A 426 -14.44 -7.69 32.74
C ASP A 426 -14.64 -8.93 31.86
N LEU A 427 -13.61 -9.20 31.06
CA LEU A 427 -13.58 -10.33 30.13
C LEU A 427 -13.44 -11.70 30.81
N GLN A 428 -13.20 -11.77 32.13
CA GLN A 428 -13.08 -13.04 32.84
C GLN A 428 -14.40 -13.82 32.87
N ASN A 429 -15.53 -13.13 32.74
CA ASN A 429 -16.87 -13.73 32.76
C ASN A 429 -17.24 -14.46 31.45
N PHE A 430 -16.34 -14.51 30.46
CA PHE A 430 -16.56 -15.17 29.17
C PHE A 430 -15.70 -16.45 29.08
N PRO A 431 -16.29 -17.65 29.25
CA PRO A 431 -15.53 -18.90 29.37
C PRO A 431 -14.63 -19.22 28.17
N ASP A 432 -15.06 -18.89 26.96
CA ASP A 432 -14.31 -19.13 25.73
C ASP A 432 -13.10 -18.19 25.59
N ILE A 433 -13.26 -16.91 25.95
CA ILE A 433 -12.15 -15.94 25.99
C ILE A 433 -11.12 -16.39 27.05
N PHE A 434 -11.59 -16.77 28.24
CA PHE A 434 -10.73 -17.23 29.32
C PHE A 434 -9.96 -18.51 28.95
N TYR A 435 -10.60 -19.46 28.25
CA TYR A 435 -9.93 -20.66 27.73
C TYR A 435 -8.74 -20.32 26.82
N TYR A 436 -8.94 -19.45 25.81
CA TYR A 436 -7.87 -19.07 24.89
C TYR A 436 -6.79 -18.21 25.56
N LYS A 437 -7.17 -17.34 26.49
CA LYS A 437 -6.22 -16.60 27.33
C LYS A 437 -5.33 -17.58 28.11
N LYS A 438 -5.92 -18.55 28.81
CA LYS A 438 -5.19 -19.56 29.60
C LYS A 438 -4.27 -20.40 28.72
N GLN A 439 -4.73 -20.78 27.53
CA GLN A 439 -3.95 -21.56 26.56
C GLN A 439 -2.70 -20.81 26.08
N PHE A 440 -2.78 -19.50 25.88
CA PHE A 440 -1.68 -18.69 25.35
C PHE A 440 -0.79 -18.13 26.48
N TRP A 441 -1.36 -17.45 27.47
CA TRP A 441 -0.63 -16.74 28.53
C TRP A 441 -0.28 -17.63 29.73
N GLY A 442 -1.06 -18.66 30.02
CA GLY A 442 -0.92 -19.48 31.23
C GLY A 442 -2.01 -19.19 32.27
N GLU A 443 -1.92 -19.84 33.43
CA GLU A 443 -2.90 -19.67 34.52
C GLU A 443 -2.65 -18.39 35.33
N ASP A 444 -1.40 -18.05 35.57
CA ASP A 444 -0.97 -16.91 36.37
C ASP A 444 -0.82 -15.63 35.52
N ASN A 445 -1.29 -14.49 36.04
CA ASN A 445 -1.24 -13.18 35.36
C ASN A 445 0.13 -12.48 35.55
N ASP A 446 1.24 -13.16 35.29
CA ASP A 446 2.58 -12.60 35.55
C ASP A 446 3.06 -11.64 34.44
N TYR A 447 2.31 -11.53 33.34
CA TYR A 447 2.69 -10.70 32.20
C TYR A 447 2.00 -9.33 32.22
N GLU A 448 2.81 -8.28 32.08
CA GLU A 448 2.35 -6.90 31.96
C GLU A 448 2.96 -6.22 30.74
N ILE A 449 2.27 -5.21 30.21
CA ILE A 449 2.76 -4.41 29.08
C ILE A 449 3.75 -3.38 29.62
N SER A 450 5.04 -3.60 29.36
CA SER A 450 6.10 -2.66 29.75
C SER A 450 6.31 -1.57 28.70
N TYR A 451 6.41 -0.31 29.14
CA TYR A 451 6.76 0.81 28.26
C TYR A 451 8.19 0.69 27.69
N VAL A 452 9.08 -0.03 28.39
CA VAL A 452 10.49 -0.20 27.96
C VAL A 452 10.59 -0.99 26.65
N ASP A 453 9.67 -1.93 26.42
CA ASP A 453 9.67 -2.77 25.23
C ASP A 453 9.48 -1.97 23.94
N VAL A 454 8.86 -0.78 24.04
CA VAL A 454 8.61 0.12 22.91
C VAL A 454 9.89 0.75 22.38
N PHE A 455 10.93 0.95 23.19
CA PHE A 455 12.12 1.70 22.77
C PHE A 455 12.80 1.10 21.53
N SER A 456 12.77 -0.23 21.40
CA SER A 456 13.27 -0.94 20.22
C SER A 456 12.55 -0.56 18.93
N LEU A 457 11.27 -0.21 19.02
CA LEU A 457 10.40 0.15 17.90
C LEU A 457 10.41 1.65 17.56
N ILE A 458 10.86 2.52 18.48
CA ILE A 458 10.96 3.99 18.25
C ILE A 458 12.42 4.45 18.10
N SER A 459 13.41 3.58 18.35
CA SER A 459 14.82 3.97 18.24
C SER A 459 15.16 4.54 16.86
N LYS A 460 16.19 5.40 16.79
CA LYS A 460 16.65 5.92 15.49
C LYS A 460 17.02 4.73 14.58
N PRO A 461 16.70 4.79 13.28
CA PRO A 461 17.10 3.73 12.35
C PRO A 461 18.62 3.60 12.36
N ILE A 462 19.10 2.36 12.40
CA ILE A 462 20.50 2.06 12.11
C ILE A 462 20.68 2.30 10.60
N GLU A 463 21.68 3.12 10.23
CA GLU A 463 22.00 3.37 8.82
C GLU A 463 22.72 2.14 8.26
N TYR A 464 22.03 1.44 7.37
CA TYR A 464 22.58 0.33 6.61
C TYR A 464 22.96 0.83 5.21
N ASN A 465 24.24 1.18 5.02
CA ASN A 465 24.79 1.47 3.70
C ASN A 465 25.00 0.17 2.93
N TYR A 466 23.94 -0.32 2.30
CA TYR A 466 24.06 -1.25 1.18
C TYR A 466 23.93 -0.45 -0.11
N ASP A 467 25.03 -0.32 -0.85
CA ASP A 467 24.99 0.21 -2.22
C ASP A 467 24.12 -0.74 -3.05
N ILE A 468 22.89 -0.31 -3.32
CA ILE A 468 21.94 -1.01 -4.22
C ILE A 468 22.60 -1.27 -5.58
N ASP A 469 23.52 -0.38 -5.97
CA ASP A 469 24.19 -0.34 -7.27
C ASP A 469 25.20 -1.49 -7.52
N GLN A 470 25.65 -2.24 -6.50
CA GLN A 470 26.70 -3.27 -6.70
C GLN A 470 26.20 -4.72 -6.84
N VAL A 471 24.99 -5.07 -6.39
CA VAL A 471 24.50 -6.48 -6.37
C VAL A 471 23.24 -6.70 -7.22
N TYR A 472 22.44 -5.66 -7.45
CA TYR A 472 21.14 -5.80 -8.13
C TYR A 472 21.18 -5.18 -9.52
N SER A 473 21.27 -6.03 -10.55
CA SER A 473 21.47 -5.64 -11.95
C SER A 473 20.26 -4.96 -12.62
N SER A 474 19.05 -5.05 -12.04
CA SER A 474 17.85 -4.48 -12.64
C SER A 474 16.83 -3.98 -11.60
N ILE A 475 16.21 -2.84 -11.90
CA ILE A 475 15.06 -2.31 -11.15
C ILE A 475 13.86 -3.27 -11.14
N ASN A 476 13.80 -4.19 -12.11
CA ASN A 476 12.72 -5.15 -12.26
C ASN A 476 12.76 -6.30 -11.25
N ASP A 477 13.94 -6.57 -10.67
CA ASP A 477 14.15 -7.61 -9.67
C ASP A 477 13.77 -7.13 -8.26
N LEU A 478 13.54 -5.82 -8.12
CA LEU A 478 13.28 -5.16 -6.86
C LEU A 478 11.85 -4.63 -6.76
N MET A 479 11.40 -4.50 -5.52
CA MET A 479 10.18 -3.79 -5.17
C MET A 479 10.37 -3.00 -3.89
N ILE A 480 9.52 -1.99 -3.69
CA ILE A 480 9.40 -1.27 -2.43
C ILE A 480 8.31 -1.93 -1.59
N VAL A 481 8.58 -2.15 -0.32
CA VAL A 481 7.59 -2.62 0.65
C VAL A 481 7.50 -1.60 1.78
N GLU A 482 6.29 -1.12 2.04
CA GLU A 482 5.95 -0.48 3.30
C GLU A 482 5.53 -1.54 4.31
N TRP A 483 6.27 -1.65 5.40
CA TRP A 483 5.97 -2.59 6.47
C TRP A 483 4.91 -2.01 7.42
N ASP A 484 3.97 -2.83 7.85
CA ASP A 484 2.99 -2.54 8.90
C ASP A 484 3.26 -3.40 10.13
N LEU A 485 2.65 -3.04 11.27
CA LEU A 485 2.61 -3.92 12.43
C LEU A 485 1.82 -5.19 12.09
N ALA A 486 2.35 -6.35 12.45
CA ALA A 486 1.65 -7.59 12.18
C ALA A 486 0.42 -7.74 13.10
N ASN A 487 -0.77 -7.97 12.51
CA ASN A 487 -1.97 -8.38 13.26
C ASN A 487 -1.68 -9.62 14.11
N LYS A 488 -0.95 -10.57 13.53
CA LYS A 488 -0.42 -11.76 14.19
C LYS A 488 1.05 -11.86 13.83
N PRO A 489 1.96 -11.76 14.80
CA PRO A 489 3.35 -12.08 14.57
C PRO A 489 3.49 -13.47 13.95
N ARG A 490 4.32 -13.60 12.91
CA ARG A 490 4.56 -14.86 12.18
C ARG A 490 6.05 -15.13 12.18
N GLN A 491 6.45 -16.33 12.62
CA GLN A 491 7.85 -16.73 12.73
C GLN A 491 8.70 -15.75 13.59
N GLY A 492 8.07 -15.05 14.54
CA GLY A 492 8.71 -14.03 15.37
C GLY A 492 8.74 -12.62 14.76
N SER A 493 8.24 -12.43 13.54
CA SER A 493 8.23 -11.13 12.87
C SER A 493 7.14 -10.25 13.45
N LEU A 494 7.52 -9.03 13.86
CA LEU A 494 6.59 -8.01 14.35
C LEU A 494 5.95 -7.20 13.23
N VAL A 495 6.45 -7.35 12.00
CA VAL A 495 5.99 -6.58 10.85
C VAL A 495 5.53 -7.48 9.73
N ASN A 496 4.59 -7.00 8.94
CA ASN A 496 4.20 -7.64 7.69
C ASN A 496 3.68 -6.59 6.71
N ALA A 497 3.53 -6.97 5.44
CA ALA A 497 2.82 -6.17 4.46
C ALA A 497 1.71 -7.02 3.83
N TYR A 498 0.63 -6.38 3.40
CA TYR A 498 -0.51 -7.07 2.79
C TYR A 498 -0.58 -6.71 1.30
N GLY A 499 -0.48 -7.73 0.44
CA GLY A 499 -0.76 -7.64 -0.99
C GLY A 499 -1.78 -8.70 -1.41
N ALA A 500 -1.56 -9.33 -2.57
CA ALA A 500 -2.25 -10.57 -2.93
C ALA A 500 -1.95 -11.73 -1.96
N GLN A 501 -0.86 -11.61 -1.21
CA GLN A 501 -0.38 -12.53 -0.17
C GLN A 501 0.09 -11.73 1.05
N ILE A 502 0.24 -12.40 2.19
CA ILE A 502 0.84 -11.81 3.39
C ILE A 502 2.36 -11.86 3.22
N VAL A 503 3.02 -10.71 3.24
CA VAL A 503 4.46 -10.60 3.04
C VAL A 503 5.15 -10.44 4.39
N ILE A 504 6.18 -11.25 4.65
CA ILE A 504 7.03 -11.14 5.85
C ILE A 504 8.52 -11.10 5.46
N PRO A 505 9.37 -10.42 6.25
CA PRO A 505 10.80 -10.42 6.00
C PRO A 505 11.42 -11.79 6.30
N ASP A 506 12.47 -12.17 5.57
CA ASP A 506 13.25 -13.37 5.89
C ASP A 506 13.94 -13.22 7.25
N GLN A 507 13.72 -14.18 8.15
CA GLN A 507 14.34 -14.24 9.48
C GLN A 507 15.86 -14.35 9.45
N ASN A 508 16.44 -14.83 8.35
CA ASN A 508 17.90 -14.92 8.18
C ASN A 508 18.52 -13.58 7.78
N ASN A 509 17.70 -12.56 7.53
CA ASN A 509 18.17 -11.24 7.15
C ASN A 509 18.62 -10.44 8.39
N SER A 510 19.74 -9.73 8.29
CA SER A 510 20.26 -8.89 9.38
C SER A 510 19.26 -7.80 9.82
N LEU A 511 18.39 -7.35 8.91
CA LEU A 511 17.38 -6.33 9.22
C LEU A 511 16.14 -6.90 9.92
N TYR A 512 15.98 -8.22 10.02
CA TYR A 512 14.73 -8.83 10.48
C TYR A 512 14.20 -8.29 11.81
N HIS A 513 15.09 -8.14 12.80
CA HIS A 513 14.73 -7.62 14.12
C HIS A 513 14.71 -6.08 14.21
N ASP A 514 15.23 -5.40 13.18
CA ASP A 514 15.33 -3.93 13.11
C ASP A 514 14.21 -3.29 12.31
N LEU A 515 13.43 -4.09 11.57
CA LEU A 515 12.28 -3.61 10.82
C LEU A 515 11.17 -3.21 11.77
N LYS A 516 10.62 -2.02 11.50
CA LYS A 516 9.60 -1.37 12.33
C LYS A 516 8.35 -1.13 11.52
N PRO A 517 7.19 -1.00 12.18
CA PRO A 517 5.99 -0.49 11.53
C PRO A 517 6.28 0.84 10.84
N PHE A 518 5.77 1.00 9.62
CA PHE A 518 5.93 2.14 8.71
C PHE A 518 7.32 2.32 8.08
N ASP A 519 8.24 1.36 8.24
CA ASP A 519 9.50 1.38 7.49
C ASP A 519 9.25 1.13 5.99
N LEU A 520 9.96 1.89 5.15
CA LEU A 520 10.03 1.66 3.71
C LEU A 520 11.34 0.96 3.37
N CYS A 521 11.27 -0.14 2.62
CA CYS A 521 12.44 -0.93 2.27
C CYS A 521 12.47 -1.29 0.79
N TYR A 522 13.68 -1.37 0.23
CA TYR A 522 13.91 -2.13 -0.98
C TYR A 522 13.97 -3.61 -0.63
N CYS A 523 13.25 -4.42 -1.39
CA CYS A 523 13.20 -5.86 -1.21
C CYS A 523 13.33 -6.58 -2.55
N GLN A 524 13.82 -7.82 -2.52
CA GLN A 524 13.80 -8.69 -3.68
C GLN A 524 12.34 -9.04 -4.01
N LYS A 525 11.97 -8.91 -5.28
CA LYS A 525 10.62 -9.21 -5.77
C LYS A 525 10.33 -10.71 -5.74
N THR A 526 11.33 -11.51 -6.08
CA THR A 526 11.29 -12.98 -6.01
C THR A 526 11.34 -13.39 -4.53
N PRO A 527 10.34 -14.16 -4.04
CA PRO A 527 10.36 -14.62 -2.68
C PRO A 527 11.43 -15.71 -2.47
N VAL A 528 11.95 -15.76 -1.26
CA VAL A 528 12.76 -16.90 -0.78
C VAL A 528 11.88 -18.15 -0.67
N LYS A 529 10.64 -17.97 -0.21
CA LYS A 529 9.69 -19.06 -0.01
C LYS A 529 8.25 -18.53 0.03
N ILE A 530 7.31 -19.38 -0.35
CA ILE A 530 5.87 -19.17 -0.11
C ILE A 530 5.35 -20.30 0.78
N GLU A 531 4.79 -19.99 1.94
CA GLU A 531 4.22 -20.94 2.89
C GLU A 531 2.70 -20.97 2.82
N GLY A 532 2.14 -22.17 2.77
CA GLY A 532 0.68 -22.39 2.76
C GLY A 532 -0.03 -21.66 1.62
N ASN A 533 0.69 -21.33 0.52
CA ASN A 533 0.22 -20.54 -0.61
C ASN A 533 -0.29 -19.11 -0.29
N ILE A 534 -0.04 -18.61 0.93
CA ILE A 534 -0.56 -17.33 1.42
C ILE A 534 0.56 -16.43 1.98
N ILE A 535 1.59 -17.00 2.60
CA ILE A 535 2.65 -16.23 3.27
C ILE A 535 3.87 -16.20 2.36
N LYS A 536 4.25 -15.00 1.89
CA LYS A 536 5.41 -14.76 1.04
C LYS A 536 6.57 -14.24 1.88
N ILE A 537 7.68 -14.98 1.92
CA ILE A 537 8.91 -14.59 2.62
C ILE A 537 9.85 -13.91 1.64
N ILE A 538 10.27 -12.68 1.93
CA ILE A 538 11.10 -11.88 1.03
C ILE A 538 12.39 -11.41 1.70
N ASN A 539 13.46 -11.31 0.89
CA ASN A 539 14.71 -10.71 1.33
C ASN A 539 14.60 -9.19 1.34
N VAL A 540 14.95 -8.59 2.48
CA VAL A 540 15.05 -7.15 2.64
C VAL A 540 16.48 -6.72 2.32
N ILE A 541 16.63 -5.74 1.43
CA ILE A 541 17.95 -5.29 0.99
C ILE A 541 18.43 -4.18 1.90
N THR A 542 17.64 -3.11 1.97
CA THR A 542 17.93 -1.96 2.84
C THR A 542 16.68 -1.10 3.02
N LYS A 543 16.69 -0.26 4.05
CA LYS A 543 15.69 0.78 4.25
C LYS A 543 15.89 1.90 3.23
N CYS A 544 14.81 2.51 2.76
CA CYS A 544 14.87 3.58 1.77
C CYS A 544 14.16 4.85 2.25
N SER A 545 14.65 6.01 1.79
CA SER A 545 14.00 7.29 2.08
C SER A 545 12.78 7.50 1.19
N PHE A 546 11.86 8.39 1.59
CA PHE A 546 10.74 8.78 0.72
C PHE A 546 11.20 9.32 -0.65
N LYS A 547 12.33 10.03 -0.69
CA LYS A 547 12.88 10.57 -1.93
C LYS A 547 13.30 9.43 -2.88
N ASP A 548 13.96 8.42 -2.33
CA ASP A 548 14.44 7.28 -3.12
C ASP A 548 13.28 6.39 -3.55
N ALA A 549 12.33 6.14 -2.65
CA ALA A 549 11.10 5.41 -2.97
C ALA A 549 10.32 6.08 -4.11
N ILE A 550 10.10 7.41 -4.02
CA ILE A 550 9.41 8.18 -5.05
C ILE A 550 10.16 8.09 -6.40
N SER A 551 11.47 8.34 -6.40
CA SER A 551 12.32 8.24 -7.59
C SER A 551 12.27 6.85 -8.25
N SER A 552 12.29 5.79 -7.45
CA SER A 552 12.22 4.41 -7.92
C SER A 552 10.85 4.06 -8.50
N ILE A 553 9.76 4.56 -7.88
CA ILE A 553 8.39 4.38 -8.41
C ILE A 553 8.21 5.16 -9.71
N GLU A 554 8.79 6.37 -9.82
CA GLU A 554 8.81 7.14 -11.07
C GLU A 554 9.47 6.37 -12.22
N LYS A 555 10.51 5.56 -11.92
CA LYS A 555 11.18 4.67 -12.87
C LYS A 555 10.45 3.35 -13.13
N GLY A 556 9.28 3.14 -12.52
CA GLY A 556 8.43 1.96 -12.74
C GLY A 556 8.57 0.83 -11.72
N MET A 557 9.33 1.01 -10.64
CA MET A 557 9.49 -0.04 -9.61
C MET A 557 8.14 -0.41 -8.98
N ALA A 558 7.94 -1.70 -8.71
CA ALA A 558 6.77 -2.23 -8.00
C ALA A 558 6.73 -1.76 -6.53
N ILE A 559 5.53 -1.60 -5.98
CA ILE A 559 5.34 -1.21 -4.58
C ILE A 559 4.22 -2.01 -3.92
N ILE A 560 4.44 -2.42 -2.68
CA ILE A 560 3.40 -2.83 -1.73
C ILE A 560 3.18 -1.63 -0.79
N GLU A 561 2.11 -0.90 -1.06
CA GLU A 561 1.72 0.33 -0.35
C GLU A 561 1.02 -0.01 0.97
N GLY A 562 1.30 0.77 2.03
CA GLY A 562 0.61 0.70 3.31
C GLY A 562 -0.20 1.98 3.56
N TYR A 563 0.27 2.83 4.47
CA TYR A 563 -0.40 4.06 4.90
C TYR A 563 0.08 5.31 4.17
N TYR A 564 1.32 5.32 3.67
CA TYR A 564 1.78 6.43 2.83
C TYR A 564 1.18 6.29 1.42
N PRO A 565 0.54 7.33 0.87
CA PRO A 565 -0.18 7.23 -0.41
C PRO A 565 0.77 7.26 -1.64
N LEU A 566 1.78 6.38 -1.65
CA LEU A 566 2.80 6.28 -2.71
C LEU A 566 2.20 5.85 -4.07
N GLY A 567 1.03 5.21 -4.08
CA GLY A 567 0.29 4.86 -5.30
C GLY A 567 -0.18 6.10 -6.09
N LEU A 568 -0.27 7.27 -5.46
CA LEU A 568 -0.58 8.54 -6.14
C LEU A 568 0.47 8.91 -7.18
N ILE A 569 1.74 8.51 -6.99
CA ILE A 569 2.83 8.80 -7.93
C ILE A 569 2.51 8.19 -9.30
N ARG A 570 2.14 6.90 -9.32
CA ARG A 570 1.72 6.20 -10.54
C ARG A 570 0.47 6.80 -11.15
N SER A 571 -0.48 7.22 -10.30
CA SER A 571 -1.73 7.83 -10.74
C SER A 571 -1.51 9.19 -11.44
N VAL A 572 -0.57 9.99 -10.94
CA VAL A 572 -0.15 11.26 -11.56
C VAL A 572 0.62 11.00 -12.87
N LEU A 573 1.58 10.07 -12.86
CA LEU A 573 2.37 9.72 -14.05
C LEU A 573 1.50 9.19 -15.20
N SER A 574 0.46 8.42 -14.88
CA SER A 574 -0.53 7.92 -15.84
C SER A 574 -1.64 8.91 -16.18
N LYS A 575 -1.60 10.14 -15.64
CA LYS A 575 -2.60 11.20 -15.85
C LYS A 575 -4.03 10.80 -15.45
N ASN A 576 -4.18 9.82 -14.56
CA ASN A 576 -5.46 9.41 -14.00
C ASN A 576 -5.95 10.38 -12.91
N VAL A 577 -5.01 11.03 -12.21
CA VAL A 577 -5.28 12.03 -11.17
C VAL A 577 -4.40 13.25 -11.47
N SER A 578 -4.97 14.46 -11.35
CA SER A 578 -4.19 15.69 -11.53
C SER A 578 -3.18 15.87 -10.38
N PRO A 579 -2.03 16.55 -10.59
CA PRO A 579 -1.09 16.76 -9.49
C PRO A 579 -1.67 17.60 -8.34
N PHE A 580 -2.64 18.47 -8.60
CA PHE A 580 -3.33 19.25 -7.58
C PHE A 580 -4.24 18.38 -6.72
N GLU A 581 -5.09 17.58 -7.36
CA GLU A 581 -5.96 16.62 -6.69
C GLU A 581 -5.14 15.58 -5.89
N ALA A 582 -4.05 15.08 -6.46
CA ALA A 582 -3.15 14.17 -5.76
C ALA A 582 -2.54 14.82 -4.50
N TYR A 583 -2.19 16.10 -4.55
CA TYR A 583 -1.72 16.83 -3.38
C TYR A 583 -2.80 16.95 -2.30
N GLU A 584 -4.03 17.30 -2.67
CA GLU A 584 -5.16 17.37 -1.73
C GLU A 584 -5.44 16.00 -1.10
N ILE A 585 -5.48 14.91 -1.89
CA ILE A 585 -5.65 13.55 -1.36
C ILE A 585 -4.55 13.21 -0.35
N ALA A 586 -3.30 13.55 -0.66
CA ALA A 586 -2.19 13.31 0.26
C ALA A 586 -2.26 14.22 1.50
N LEU A 587 -2.73 15.45 1.35
CA LEU A 587 -2.85 16.42 2.45
C LEU A 587 -4.00 16.04 3.40
N ASP A 588 -5.13 15.57 2.88
CA ASP A 588 -6.32 15.22 3.64
C ASP A 588 -6.36 13.78 4.15
N ASN A 589 -5.34 12.99 3.85
CA ASN A 589 -5.25 11.60 4.28
C ASN A 589 -5.31 11.51 5.83
N PRO A 590 -6.27 10.78 6.42
CA PRO A 590 -6.42 10.65 7.87
C PRO A 590 -5.21 10.00 8.55
N ASN A 591 -4.45 9.17 7.82
CA ASN A 591 -3.26 8.50 8.34
C ASN A 591 -2.18 9.49 8.80
N LYS A 592 -2.18 10.73 8.28
CA LYS A 592 -1.22 11.79 8.67
C LYS A 592 -1.23 12.09 10.17
N GLN A 593 -2.31 11.76 10.87
CA GLN A 593 -2.48 12.03 12.28
C GLN A 593 -1.63 11.12 13.17
N PHE A 594 -1.37 9.87 12.76
CA PHE A 594 -0.69 8.88 13.60
C PHE A 594 0.58 8.30 12.97
N VAL A 595 0.66 8.25 11.64
CA VAL A 595 1.82 7.69 10.93
C VAL A 595 3.05 8.60 11.13
N PRO A 596 4.20 8.04 11.53
CA PRO A 596 5.41 8.83 11.75
C PRO A 596 5.92 9.48 10.46
N ASN A 597 6.65 10.58 10.56
CA ASN A 597 7.34 11.23 9.44
C ASN A 597 6.45 11.61 8.23
N TYR A 598 5.11 11.65 8.34
CA TYR A 598 4.22 11.99 7.22
C TYR A 598 4.53 13.36 6.60
N GLY A 599 4.95 14.35 7.40
CA GLY A 599 5.40 15.65 6.89
C GLY A 599 6.65 15.57 6.00
N LYS A 600 7.57 14.63 6.26
CA LYS A 600 8.74 14.38 5.39
C LYS A 600 8.30 13.75 4.07
N PHE A 601 7.34 12.83 4.12
CA PHE A 601 6.70 12.28 2.92
C PHE A 601 6.05 13.40 2.08
N LEU A 602 5.18 14.24 2.67
CA LEU A 602 4.53 15.34 1.96
C LEU A 602 5.53 16.29 1.29
N LYS A 603 6.65 16.59 1.96
CA LYS A 603 7.72 17.42 1.39
C LYS A 603 8.36 16.77 0.16
N ALA A 604 8.66 15.47 0.22
CA ALA A 604 9.23 14.74 -0.91
C ALA A 604 8.21 14.61 -2.06
N PHE A 605 6.95 14.31 -1.74
CA PHE A 605 5.86 14.19 -2.70
C PHE A 605 5.59 15.52 -3.42
N ARG A 606 5.55 16.65 -2.69
CA ARG A 606 5.42 17.99 -3.29
C ARG A 606 6.54 18.30 -4.28
N LYS A 607 7.78 17.87 -3.99
CA LYS A 607 8.91 18.03 -4.91
C LYS A 607 8.70 17.24 -6.20
N PHE A 608 8.23 16.00 -6.11
CA PHE A 608 7.83 15.20 -7.28
C PHE A 608 6.75 15.89 -8.10
N LEU A 609 5.65 16.33 -7.48
CA LEU A 609 4.55 17.00 -8.18
C LEU A 609 5.02 18.26 -8.91
N PHE A 610 5.88 19.06 -8.27
CA PHE A 610 6.48 20.24 -8.90
C PHE A 610 7.32 19.89 -10.13
N ASN A 611 8.15 18.84 -10.03
CA ASN A 611 8.94 18.36 -11.18
C ASN A 611 8.03 17.88 -12.31
N PHE A 612 6.96 17.16 -11.99
CA PHE A 612 5.97 16.69 -12.97
C PHE A 612 5.26 17.85 -13.68
N ILE A 613 4.78 18.84 -12.91
CA ILE A 613 4.12 20.05 -13.46
C ILE A 613 5.05 20.78 -14.44
N ASN A 614 6.33 20.91 -14.10
CA ASN A 614 7.30 21.59 -14.96
C ASN A 614 7.59 20.82 -16.25
N LYS A 615 7.53 19.48 -16.22
CA LYS A 615 7.76 18.63 -17.38
C LYS A 615 6.53 18.55 -18.30
N GLU A 616 5.34 18.53 -17.73
CA GLU A 616 4.06 18.26 -18.43
C GLU A 616 3.18 19.52 -18.57
N LYS A 617 3.78 20.69 -18.87
CA LYS A 617 3.09 21.98 -18.82
C LYS A 617 1.80 22.07 -19.66
N GLU A 618 1.79 21.50 -20.85
CA GLU A 618 0.59 21.49 -21.72
C GLU A 618 -0.55 20.66 -21.12
N TYR A 619 -0.25 19.51 -20.52
CA TYR A 619 -1.26 18.74 -19.81
C TYR A 619 -1.83 19.52 -18.61
N ILE A 620 -0.97 20.22 -17.87
CA ILE A 620 -1.41 21.06 -16.75
C ILE A 620 -2.26 22.23 -17.24
N TYR A 621 -1.92 22.82 -18.38
CA TYR A 621 -2.70 23.87 -19.00
C TYR A 621 -4.14 23.42 -19.24
N GLU A 622 -4.34 22.25 -19.88
CA GLU A 622 -5.67 21.67 -20.12
C GLU A 622 -6.44 21.39 -18.82
N ILE A 623 -5.79 20.92 -17.76
CA ILE A 623 -6.44 20.72 -16.45
C ILE A 623 -6.96 22.06 -15.91
N LEU A 624 -6.14 23.11 -15.94
CA LEU A 624 -6.50 24.40 -15.35
C LEU A 624 -7.70 25.05 -16.07
N LYS A 625 -7.91 24.76 -17.37
CA LYS A 625 -9.05 25.24 -18.17
C LYS A 625 -10.41 24.81 -17.64
N THR A 626 -10.47 23.75 -16.82
CA THR A 626 -11.74 23.22 -16.31
C THR A 626 -12.43 24.14 -15.29
N ASN A 627 -11.68 24.97 -14.57
CA ASN A 627 -12.22 25.98 -13.66
C ASN A 627 -11.33 27.23 -13.64
N PRO A 628 -11.40 28.05 -14.70
CA PRO A 628 -10.43 29.11 -14.91
C PRO A 628 -10.55 30.24 -13.90
N GLU A 629 -11.75 30.52 -13.39
CA GLU A 629 -11.98 31.53 -12.35
C GLU A 629 -11.17 31.25 -11.09
N LYS A 630 -11.23 30.00 -10.59
CA LYS A 630 -10.48 29.58 -9.40
C LYS A 630 -8.98 29.39 -9.66
N ASN A 631 -8.59 29.20 -10.92
CA ASN A 631 -7.23 28.84 -11.33
C ASN A 631 -6.41 30.00 -11.91
N THR A 632 -6.92 31.24 -11.88
CA THR A 632 -6.26 32.44 -12.41
C THR A 632 -4.81 32.60 -11.94
N ASN A 633 -4.53 32.36 -10.66
CA ASN A 633 -3.17 32.48 -10.12
C ASN A 633 -2.26 31.32 -10.58
N GLN A 634 -2.81 30.12 -10.71
CA GLN A 634 -2.11 28.94 -11.21
C GLN A 634 -1.73 29.11 -12.68
N PHE A 635 -2.58 29.72 -13.51
CA PHE A 635 -2.22 30.09 -14.88
C PHE A 635 -1.02 31.05 -14.91
N LYS A 636 -1.03 32.10 -14.08
CA LYS A 636 0.10 33.04 -13.99
C LYS A 636 1.40 32.34 -13.57
N ILE A 637 1.32 31.40 -12.63
CA ILE A 637 2.49 30.62 -12.18
C ILE A 637 2.98 29.67 -13.28
N LEU A 638 2.08 28.91 -13.92
CA LEU A 638 2.39 27.98 -15.00
C LEU A 638 3.10 28.68 -16.17
N LEU A 639 2.60 29.88 -16.51
CA LEU A 639 3.14 30.73 -17.56
C LEU A 639 4.39 31.50 -17.14
N ASN A 640 4.80 31.46 -15.87
CA ASN A 640 5.88 32.28 -15.32
C ASN A 640 5.66 33.80 -15.53
N LEU A 641 4.44 34.27 -15.27
CA LEU A 641 4.02 35.66 -15.46
C LEU A 641 3.92 36.46 -14.15
N SER A 642 4.10 35.83 -12.99
CA SER A 642 3.95 36.49 -11.69
C SER A 642 4.86 37.72 -11.52
N THR A 643 6.06 37.68 -12.09
CA THR A 643 7.00 38.81 -12.11
C THR A 643 6.68 39.81 -13.22
N GLU A 644 6.34 39.36 -14.42
CA GLU A 644 6.06 40.21 -15.58
C GLU A 644 4.78 41.04 -15.42
N LEU A 645 3.81 40.56 -14.64
CA LEU A 645 2.53 41.22 -14.36
C LEU A 645 2.51 41.91 -12.99
N ALA A 646 3.66 42.04 -12.32
CA ALA A 646 3.74 42.63 -10.99
C ALA A 646 3.24 44.08 -10.97
N GLY A 647 2.37 44.40 -10.01
CA GLY A 647 1.80 45.75 -9.87
C GLY A 647 0.65 46.09 -10.81
N LEU A 648 0.13 45.11 -11.56
CA LEU A 648 -1.07 45.28 -12.38
C LEU A 648 -2.24 44.53 -11.73
N GLU A 649 -3.23 45.24 -11.20
CA GLU A 649 -4.46 44.70 -10.59
C GLU A 649 -5.62 44.69 -11.60
N LEU A 650 -5.41 44.01 -12.73
CA LEU A 650 -6.40 43.88 -13.81
C LEU A 650 -7.38 42.73 -13.54
N PRO A 651 -8.55 42.70 -14.21
CA PRO A 651 -9.52 41.60 -14.11
C PRO A 651 -9.02 40.35 -14.85
N TYR A 652 -7.95 39.72 -14.34
CA TYR A 652 -7.30 38.59 -15.00
C TYR A 652 -8.22 37.39 -15.17
N THR A 653 -9.17 37.19 -14.27
CA THR A 653 -10.18 36.13 -14.39
C THR A 653 -10.96 36.27 -15.69
N GLU A 654 -11.46 37.47 -15.99
CA GLU A 654 -12.21 37.79 -17.21
C GLU A 654 -11.32 37.65 -18.45
N ILE A 655 -10.13 38.26 -18.40
CA ILE A 655 -9.16 38.22 -19.50
C ILE A 655 -8.78 36.78 -19.85
N ILE A 656 -8.52 35.94 -18.85
CA ILE A 656 -8.18 34.53 -19.05
C ILE A 656 -9.39 33.78 -19.63
N ASN A 657 -10.58 33.95 -19.06
CA ASN A 657 -11.80 33.27 -19.52
C ASN A 657 -12.09 33.51 -21.01
N GLU A 658 -11.95 34.75 -21.48
CA GLU A 658 -12.14 35.08 -22.90
C GLU A 658 -11.11 34.39 -23.79
N LEU A 659 -9.84 34.43 -23.40
CA LEU A 659 -8.72 33.93 -24.20
C LEU A 659 -8.65 32.40 -24.27
N LEU A 660 -9.27 31.69 -23.32
CA LEU A 660 -9.25 30.22 -23.28
C LEU A 660 -9.95 29.57 -24.48
N TYR A 661 -10.89 30.26 -25.11
CA TYR A 661 -11.56 29.79 -26.33
C TYR A 661 -10.80 30.16 -27.61
N GLU A 662 -9.82 31.06 -27.51
CA GLU A 662 -9.07 31.57 -28.66
C GLU A 662 -7.72 30.86 -28.85
N ALA A 663 -7.14 30.25 -27.81
CA ALA A 663 -5.79 29.67 -27.86
C ALA A 663 -5.78 28.14 -27.77
N SER A 664 -5.04 27.52 -28.67
CA SER A 664 -4.93 26.06 -28.77
C SER A 664 -3.77 25.46 -27.97
N SER A 665 -2.72 26.25 -27.68
CA SER A 665 -1.53 25.82 -26.92
C SER A 665 -1.16 26.81 -25.81
N LEU A 666 -0.33 26.36 -24.86
CA LEU A 666 0.13 27.20 -23.75
C LEU A 666 0.95 28.41 -24.23
N ASP A 667 1.80 28.24 -25.24
CA ASP A 667 2.62 29.32 -25.80
C ASP A 667 1.77 30.36 -26.52
N GLU A 668 0.79 29.91 -27.32
CA GLU A 668 -0.17 30.80 -27.99
C GLU A 668 -0.97 31.59 -26.95
N PHE A 669 -1.42 30.91 -25.89
CA PHE A 669 -2.16 31.54 -24.80
C PHE A 669 -1.32 32.58 -24.07
N ARG A 670 -0.03 32.31 -23.81
CA ARG A 670 0.89 33.28 -23.20
C ARG A 670 0.97 34.57 -24.02
N ILE A 671 1.16 34.44 -25.33
CA ILE A 671 1.30 35.58 -26.25
C ILE A 671 -0.01 36.39 -26.27
N LYS A 672 -1.16 35.72 -26.43
CA LYS A 672 -2.46 36.38 -26.45
C LYS A 672 -2.79 37.08 -25.13
N LEU A 673 -2.45 36.45 -24.00
CA LEU A 673 -2.63 37.03 -22.67
C LEU A 673 -1.83 38.32 -22.50
N MET A 674 -0.54 38.31 -22.84
CA MET A 674 0.31 39.50 -22.77
C MET A 674 -0.18 40.62 -23.72
N SER A 675 -0.63 40.25 -24.92
CA SER A 675 -1.22 41.19 -25.88
C SER A 675 -2.51 41.81 -25.34
N ARG A 676 -3.40 41.00 -24.74
CA ARG A 676 -4.67 41.49 -24.18
C ARG A 676 -4.46 42.38 -22.96
N VAL A 677 -3.51 42.05 -22.09
CA VAL A 677 -3.10 42.92 -20.97
C VAL A 677 -2.62 44.26 -21.51
N HIS A 678 -1.74 44.26 -22.51
CA HIS A 678 -1.25 45.50 -23.16
C HIS A 678 -2.39 46.33 -23.77
N LEU A 679 -3.35 45.70 -24.44
CA LEU A 679 -4.53 46.38 -25.00
C LEU A 679 -5.44 46.94 -23.89
N THR A 680 -5.64 46.21 -22.81
CA THR A 680 -6.46 46.64 -21.65
C THR A 680 -5.85 47.88 -21.01
N ILE A 681 -4.54 47.90 -20.79
CA ILE A 681 -3.83 49.08 -20.29
C ILE A 681 -4.03 50.27 -21.22
N LYS A 682 -3.81 50.08 -22.54
CA LYS A 682 -4.02 51.16 -23.52
C LYS A 682 -5.45 51.69 -23.52
N LYS A 683 -6.44 50.82 -23.36
CA LYS A 683 -7.86 51.21 -23.31
C LYS A 683 -8.13 52.09 -22.09
N LEU A 684 -7.72 51.65 -20.89
CA LEU A 684 -7.87 52.41 -19.64
C LEU A 684 -7.23 53.80 -19.74
N LEU A 685 -6.00 53.88 -20.26
CA LEU A 685 -5.29 55.15 -20.41
C LEU A 685 -5.92 56.09 -21.46
N LYS A 686 -6.61 55.54 -22.47
CA LYS A 686 -7.29 56.30 -23.52
C LYS A 686 -8.65 56.81 -23.07
N GLU A 687 -9.45 55.98 -22.41
CA GLU A 687 -10.81 56.32 -21.96
C GLU A 687 -10.78 57.31 -20.80
N ARG A 688 -9.73 57.27 -19.95
CA ARG A 688 -9.51 58.21 -18.85
C ARG A 688 -10.71 58.32 -17.91
N GLU A 689 -11.41 57.20 -17.68
CA GLU A 689 -12.45 57.14 -16.66
C GLU A 689 -11.84 57.45 -15.28
N VAL A 690 -12.49 58.33 -14.51
CA VAL A 690 -11.98 58.79 -13.22
C VAL A 690 -11.74 57.60 -12.28
N GLY A 691 -10.52 57.47 -11.76
CA GLY A 691 -10.14 56.38 -10.86
C GLY A 691 -9.72 55.08 -11.56
N SER A 692 -9.82 55.00 -12.88
CA SER A 692 -9.42 53.81 -13.66
C SER A 692 -7.94 53.44 -13.48
N THR A 693 -7.08 54.41 -13.15
CA THR A 693 -5.66 54.19 -12.94
C THR A 693 -5.31 53.57 -11.59
N ILE A 694 -6.27 53.35 -10.68
CA ILE A 694 -6.02 52.79 -9.34
C ILE A 694 -5.40 51.39 -9.40
N VAL A 695 -5.72 50.64 -10.45
CA VAL A 695 -5.23 49.26 -10.69
C VAL A 695 -3.72 49.16 -10.96
N PHE A 696 -2.98 50.26 -11.02
CA PHE A 696 -1.55 50.29 -11.33
C PHE A 696 -0.67 50.64 -10.11
N ASP A 697 0.09 49.67 -9.59
CA ASP A 697 1.15 49.92 -8.62
C ASP A 697 2.49 50.14 -9.34
N ILE A 698 2.76 51.41 -9.68
CA ILE A 698 3.94 51.82 -10.45
C ILE A 698 5.25 51.35 -9.79
N LYS A 699 5.31 51.29 -8.44
CA LYS A 699 6.50 50.85 -7.72
C LYS A 699 6.80 49.38 -7.99
N LYS A 700 5.76 48.54 -8.03
CA LYS A 700 5.90 47.11 -8.36
C LYS A 700 6.12 46.88 -9.87
N MET A 701 5.67 47.80 -10.71
CA MET A 701 5.82 47.71 -12.17
C MET A 701 7.24 48.00 -12.69
N LEU A 702 8.16 48.51 -11.86
CA LEU A 702 9.51 48.98 -12.28
C LEU A 702 10.30 47.98 -13.14
N HIS A 703 10.17 46.68 -12.86
CA HIS A 703 10.88 45.62 -13.57
C HIS A 703 10.00 44.83 -14.54
N THR A 704 8.87 45.41 -14.94
CA THR A 704 7.91 44.78 -15.86
C THR A 704 7.97 45.39 -17.25
N PRO A 705 7.53 44.67 -18.31
CA PRO A 705 7.40 45.23 -19.66
C PRO A 705 6.44 46.43 -19.77
N PHE A 706 5.63 46.67 -18.74
CA PHE A 706 4.60 47.70 -18.70
C PHE A 706 5.05 49.00 -18.03
N VAL A 707 6.29 49.07 -17.52
CA VAL A 707 6.86 50.29 -16.94
C VAL A 707 6.83 51.48 -17.90
N LYS A 708 6.84 51.23 -19.22
CA LYS A 708 6.71 52.25 -20.28
C LYS A 708 5.48 53.15 -20.14
N TYR A 709 4.43 52.69 -19.45
CA TYR A 709 3.19 53.45 -19.21
C TYR A 709 3.23 54.35 -17.97
N SER A 710 4.27 54.26 -17.14
CA SER A 710 4.31 54.93 -15.82
C SER A 710 4.12 56.45 -15.91
N ASN A 711 4.76 57.10 -16.89
CA ASN A 711 4.65 58.56 -17.06
C ASN A 711 3.24 58.99 -17.47
N GLU A 712 2.58 58.21 -18.34
CA GLU A 712 1.21 58.47 -18.77
C GLU A 712 0.22 58.28 -17.62
N ILE A 713 0.39 57.22 -16.83
CA ILE A 713 -0.41 56.95 -15.64
C ILE A 713 -0.28 58.10 -14.62
N LEU A 714 0.96 58.56 -14.34
CA LEU A 714 1.19 59.67 -13.41
C LEU A 714 0.52 60.97 -13.89
N LYS A 715 0.58 61.24 -15.20
CA LYS A 715 -0.07 62.40 -15.80
C LYS A 715 -1.59 62.33 -15.61
N ILE A 716 -2.22 61.19 -15.93
CA ILE A 716 -3.67 61.02 -15.79
C ILE A 716 -4.10 61.16 -14.32
N ARG A 717 -3.38 60.52 -13.39
CA ARG A 717 -3.68 60.64 -11.94
C ARG A 717 -3.64 62.07 -11.44
N LYS A 718 -2.68 62.86 -11.93
CA LYS A 718 -2.59 64.28 -11.62
C LYS A 718 -3.78 65.04 -12.20
N GLU A 719 -4.08 64.84 -13.48
CA GLU A 719 -5.21 65.49 -14.16
C GLU A 719 -6.56 65.16 -13.47
N GLU A 720 -6.82 63.89 -13.15
CA GLU A 720 -8.02 63.44 -12.45
C GLU A 720 -8.18 64.13 -11.09
N PHE A 721 -7.10 64.20 -10.31
CA PHE A 721 -7.11 64.83 -9.00
C PHE A 721 -7.37 66.34 -9.08
N GLU A 722 -6.70 67.03 -10.01
CA GLU A 722 -6.80 68.49 -10.16
C GLU A 722 -8.12 68.94 -10.78
N GLN A 723 -8.82 68.06 -11.50
CA GLN A 723 -10.13 68.36 -12.11
C GLN A 723 -11.31 68.00 -11.21
N SER A 724 -11.13 67.09 -10.25
CA SER A 724 -12.20 66.65 -9.34
C SER A 724 -12.72 67.78 -8.47
N GLN A 725 -14.04 67.96 -8.44
CA GLN A 725 -14.66 69.06 -7.71
C GLN A 725 -14.80 68.74 -6.22
N VAL A 726 -14.48 69.73 -5.40
CA VAL A 726 -14.65 69.72 -3.94
C VAL A 726 -15.61 70.83 -3.56
N TYR A 727 -16.72 70.52 -2.91
CA TYR A 727 -17.69 71.53 -2.49
C TYR A 727 -17.47 71.93 -1.03
N ARG A 728 -17.33 73.23 -0.78
CA ARG A 728 -17.24 73.84 0.55
C ARG A 728 -18.57 74.49 0.92
N PHE A 729 -19.12 74.11 2.07
CA PHE A 729 -20.36 74.65 2.63
C PHE A 729 -20.04 75.67 3.73
N THR A 730 -20.56 76.89 3.58
CA THR A 730 -20.18 78.06 4.40
C THR A 730 -21.20 78.49 5.45
N GLU A 731 -22.37 77.85 5.55
CA GLU A 731 -23.44 78.23 6.50
C GLU A 731 -23.35 77.57 7.89
N LEU A 732 -22.41 76.64 8.10
CA LEU A 732 -22.08 76.12 9.42
C LEU A 732 -20.84 76.88 9.91
N ASP A 733 -20.85 77.42 11.13
CA ASP A 733 -19.72 78.17 11.75
C ASP A 733 -18.38 77.40 11.80
N THR A 734 -18.36 76.15 11.32
CA THR A 734 -17.17 75.39 10.97
C THR A 734 -17.29 74.92 9.51
N GLY A 735 -16.35 75.35 8.64
CA GLY A 735 -16.37 74.98 7.23
C GLY A 735 -16.34 73.46 7.04
N THR A 736 -17.32 72.93 6.29
CA THR A 736 -17.41 71.50 5.96
C THR A 736 -17.26 71.28 4.46
N TYR A 737 -16.62 70.17 4.08
CA TYR A 737 -16.27 69.87 2.69
C TYR A 737 -16.86 68.53 2.25
N LYS A 738 -17.38 68.48 1.03
CA LYS A 738 -17.86 67.27 0.36
C LYS A 738 -16.90 66.89 -0.76
N MET A 739 -16.29 65.71 -0.64
CA MET A 739 -15.16 65.25 -1.46
C MET A 739 -15.50 64.08 -2.38
N LEU A 740 -16.78 63.88 -2.70
CA LEU A 740 -17.27 62.66 -3.38
C LEU A 740 -16.57 62.34 -4.70
N GLU A 741 -16.18 63.36 -5.47
CA GLU A 741 -15.46 63.15 -6.73
C GLU A 741 -13.98 62.85 -6.49
N LEU A 742 -13.34 63.64 -5.63
CA LEU A 742 -11.92 63.52 -5.34
C LEU A 742 -11.57 62.15 -4.75
N VAL A 743 -12.44 61.60 -3.89
CA VAL A 743 -12.31 60.25 -3.32
C VAL A 743 -12.19 59.16 -4.39
N LYS A 744 -12.83 59.34 -5.55
CA LYS A 744 -12.82 58.35 -6.65
C LYS A 744 -11.47 58.32 -7.39
N THR A 745 -10.64 59.34 -7.24
CA THR A 745 -9.30 59.40 -7.86
C THR A 745 -8.27 58.56 -7.11
N TYR A 746 -7.14 58.25 -7.75
CA TYR A 746 -6.04 57.54 -7.08
C TYR A 746 -5.50 58.31 -5.86
N TYR A 747 -5.15 59.58 -6.01
CA TYR A 747 -4.57 60.35 -4.90
C TYR A 747 -5.60 60.60 -3.79
N GLY A 748 -6.84 60.93 -4.14
CA GLY A 748 -7.89 61.15 -3.14
C GLY A 748 -8.22 59.90 -2.34
N SER A 749 -8.36 58.74 -2.98
CA SER A 749 -8.57 57.47 -2.27
C SER A 749 -7.40 57.11 -1.32
N GLN A 750 -6.15 57.37 -1.72
CA GLN A 750 -4.98 57.17 -0.85
C GLN A 750 -5.00 58.11 0.36
N PHE A 751 -5.32 59.39 0.17
CA PHE A 751 -5.41 60.34 1.27
C PHE A 751 -6.51 59.97 2.27
N PHE A 752 -7.69 59.59 1.78
CA PHE A 752 -8.80 59.13 2.62
C PHE A 752 -8.42 57.89 3.42
N LYS A 753 -7.71 56.94 2.81
CA LYS A 753 -7.22 55.74 3.48
C LYS A 753 -6.18 56.05 4.56
N ILE A 754 -5.21 56.92 4.28
CA ILE A 754 -4.16 57.33 5.23
C ILE A 754 -4.76 58.06 6.45
N LEU A 755 -5.78 58.87 6.21
CA LEU A 755 -6.45 59.67 7.24
C LEU A 755 -7.63 58.94 7.91
N ASN A 756 -7.92 57.69 7.50
CA ASN A 756 -9.04 56.87 7.98
C ASN A 756 -10.39 57.59 7.91
N LEU A 757 -10.69 58.18 6.76
CA LEU A 757 -11.88 59.00 6.53
C LEU A 757 -13.00 58.19 5.87
N ASP A 758 -14.24 58.52 6.25
CA ASP A 758 -15.45 57.98 5.64
C ASP A 758 -15.74 58.75 4.33
N PRO A 759 -15.75 58.07 3.16
CA PRO A 759 -15.89 58.71 1.86
C PRO A 759 -17.26 59.35 1.61
N ASP A 760 -18.31 58.92 2.33
CA ASP A 760 -19.67 59.43 2.15
C ASP A 760 -20.00 60.60 3.09
N LYS A 761 -19.07 60.95 4.00
CA LYS A 761 -19.26 62.02 4.99
C LYS A 761 -18.57 63.31 4.61
N TYR A 762 -19.16 64.40 5.09
CA TYR A 762 -18.52 65.70 5.11
C TYR A 762 -17.29 65.66 6.02
N ILE A 763 -16.20 66.30 5.58
CA ILE A 763 -14.97 66.42 6.37
C ILE A 763 -14.85 67.84 6.92
N SER A 764 -14.29 67.96 8.13
CA SER A 764 -14.03 69.26 8.76
C SER A 764 -12.87 70.01 8.10
N GLN A 765 -12.80 71.32 8.32
CA GLN A 765 -11.68 72.17 7.89
C GLN A 765 -10.30 71.61 8.28
N ASP A 766 -10.15 71.07 9.49
CA ASP A 766 -8.86 70.51 9.94
C ASP A 766 -8.41 69.30 9.11
N LEU A 767 -9.35 68.43 8.75
CA LEU A 767 -9.08 67.27 7.92
C LEU A 767 -8.82 67.68 6.46
N PHE A 768 -9.56 68.68 5.96
CA PHE A 768 -9.31 69.28 4.65
C PHE A 768 -7.89 69.88 4.57
N ASN A 769 -7.45 70.62 5.58
CA ASN A 769 -6.10 71.19 5.64
C ASN A 769 -5.01 70.11 5.60
N LYS A 770 -5.25 68.94 6.23
CA LYS A 770 -4.33 67.78 6.13
C LYS A 770 -4.26 67.24 4.70
N ILE A 771 -5.40 67.12 4.02
CA ILE A 771 -5.45 66.70 2.60
C ILE A 771 -4.75 67.73 1.70
N SER A 772 -4.97 69.03 1.92
CA SER A 772 -4.28 70.11 1.21
C SER A 772 -2.77 70.00 1.37
N ASN A 773 -2.29 69.85 2.61
CA ASN A 773 -0.87 69.68 2.90
C ASN A 773 -0.25 68.46 2.20
N TYR A 774 -0.97 67.33 2.12
CA TYR A 774 -0.49 66.16 1.37
C TYR A 774 -0.48 66.40 -0.14
N SER A 775 -1.47 67.13 -0.65
CA SER A 775 -1.59 67.49 -2.07
C SER A 775 -0.45 68.43 -2.49
N ASP A 776 -0.17 69.46 -1.68
CA ASP A 776 0.91 70.42 -1.91
C ASP A 776 2.28 69.73 -1.94
N ARG A 777 2.53 68.79 -1.02
CA ARG A 777 3.76 67.98 -1.00
C ARG A 777 3.94 67.10 -2.24
N LEU A 778 2.85 66.74 -2.90
CA LEU A 778 2.84 65.97 -4.15
C LEU A 778 2.69 66.86 -5.39
N ASN A 779 2.72 68.19 -5.23
CA ASN A 779 2.53 69.18 -6.29
C ASN A 779 1.22 68.96 -7.07
N LEU A 780 0.14 68.75 -6.33
CA LEU A 780 -1.23 68.56 -6.79
C LEU A 780 -2.10 69.73 -6.30
N LYS A 781 -2.95 70.27 -7.17
CA LYS A 781 -3.92 71.33 -6.81
C LYS A 781 -5.30 70.74 -6.49
N ILE A 782 -5.97 71.24 -5.46
CA ILE A 782 -7.36 70.87 -5.14
C ILE A 782 -8.30 71.90 -5.76
N ASN A 783 -9.33 71.45 -6.48
CA ASN A 783 -10.31 72.32 -7.13
C ASN A 783 -11.56 72.51 -6.25
N VAL A 784 -11.59 73.61 -5.49
CA VAL A 784 -12.65 73.90 -4.50
C VAL A 784 -13.69 74.86 -5.07
N PHE A 785 -14.96 74.50 -4.97
CA PHE A 785 -16.13 75.31 -5.28
C PHE A 785 -16.89 75.68 -4.00
N GLU A 786 -17.43 76.88 -3.96
CA GLU A 786 -18.32 77.31 -2.87
C GLU A 786 -19.76 76.95 -3.23
N GLU A 787 -20.43 76.19 -2.36
CA GLU A 787 -21.83 75.83 -2.51
C GLU A 787 -22.61 76.46 -1.35
N LYS A 788 -23.47 77.42 -1.68
CA LYS A 788 -24.46 77.96 -0.74
C LYS A 788 -25.68 77.03 -0.77
N ILE A 789 -26.13 76.57 0.39
CA ILE A 789 -27.38 75.78 0.48
C ILE A 789 -28.56 76.72 0.22
#